data_AF-A0A9P1F1P2-F1
#
_entry.id   AF-A0A9P1F1P2-F1
#
_cell.length_a   1.000
_cell.length_b   1.000
_cell.length_c   1.000
_cell.angle_alpha   90.00
_cell.angle_beta   90.00
_cell.angle_gamma   90.00
#
_symmetry.space_group_name_H-M   'P 1'
#
loop_
_entity.id
_entity.type
_entity.pdbx_description
1 polymer ?
#
loop_
_entity_poly.entity_id
_entity_poly.type
_entity_poly.pdbx_seq_one_letter_code
_entity_poly.pdbx_strand_id
1 'polypeptide(L)'
;MSEENVENEYKVYTERWFILLATATLIWSNIMVIAIAAAEIWQSRSEQWVAFSAQIDQTNMFFCGPDGFSDCTAAFLSNQIYQIVAVIVSIIGMYFATVFGTLPTLRLAAVFNIVGSAIRLVSSIPSLQNFVIRQTLMLIGTSVSAAAQMYFVVFSKIAESWFFPMHRASANVACSNSRSHAIMQIEQEFIGLELGVRRHRNSWSFFFMNSIVSVFCLLPLFLLFVLCRRSVPKTPPSASSQHESNISVTSGILKCFKDPQFLVQIVVYSINFAIANGLIYTSNAINYQGYNLKGYPIAIATLVCMFSAYFVGVIADRTRKFRAIALINVCVIAVSVLFLRLYLIKAYSGWYDSVIVCTLLSIIMSCCAIHIPIGNEMGVETTYPVQESISTGVLNTFGQTWLFSLYFILYALQDSHWIYKSSGKGGSWQLSLDFWVAVSVLNAFIALLFLKPRYNRLQMEEEAKATEESIRESAITISLFIPHLRMFPSSFLIYPLFLTIVLAQFPNNDSIVHHDGRLWDVVIETCDKDGAGTDAAAYLKIFYESGHDSETFHLDNPGRNDFEQGSRDHFKIFFKQSDIVNMGLFWWPGFSLSQSWCVNWVLLLNSDTEACFEGIFDKWILHYRDPPTYATKFHRLRYADCVRPGPSSAERRSYLRYDDIVRNSGGTAADDKNDDDE
;
A
#
# COMPACT_ATOMS: atom_id res chain seq x y z
N MET A 1 -1.89 18.81 39.38
CA MET A 1 -2.48 18.34 38.13
C MET A 1 -1.37 17.61 37.41
N SER A 2 -1.42 16.29 37.49
CA SER A 2 -0.38 15.33 37.10
C SER A 2 -0.23 15.26 35.58
N GLU A 3 1.03 15.25 35.15
CA GLU A 3 1.72 14.70 33.96
C GLU A 3 0.99 14.03 32.76
N GLU A 4 -0.32 14.14 32.56
CA GLU A 4 -1.05 13.34 31.56
C GLU A 4 -1.22 13.97 30.16
N ASN A 5 -0.70 15.17 29.91
CA ASN A 5 -0.96 15.90 28.64
C ASN A 5 0.25 16.05 27.70
N VAL A 6 1.21 15.11 27.68
CA VAL A 6 2.39 15.19 26.79
C VAL A 6 2.57 13.98 25.84
N GLU A 7 1.69 12.99 25.79
CA GLU A 7 1.89 11.83 24.90
C GLU A 7 1.06 11.87 23.61
N ASN A 8 1.42 12.76 22.69
CA ASN A 8 1.27 12.50 21.25
C ASN A 8 2.63 12.13 20.63
N GLU A 9 3.46 11.41 21.38
CA GLU A 9 4.78 11.02 20.88
C GLU A 9 4.62 9.84 19.90
N TYR A 10 5.02 10.04 18.65
CA TYR A 10 5.01 8.99 17.62
C TYR A 10 5.82 7.78 18.09
N LYS A 11 5.15 6.63 18.26
CA LYS A 11 5.77 5.41 18.78
C LYS A 11 5.74 4.29 17.75
N VAL A 12 6.80 3.49 17.76
CA VAL A 12 6.91 2.32 16.89
C VAL A 12 7.02 1.04 17.71
N TYR A 13 6.37 -0.01 17.23
CA TYR A 13 6.23 -1.30 17.91
C TYR A 13 7.18 -2.35 17.33
N THR A 14 7.54 -3.35 18.14
CA THR A 14 8.32 -4.52 17.70
C THR A 14 7.59 -5.36 16.65
N GLU A 15 6.25 -5.29 16.64
CA GLU A 15 5.34 -5.91 15.68
C GLU A 15 5.69 -5.63 14.21
N ARG A 16 6.29 -4.47 13.91
CA ARG A 16 6.72 -4.09 12.56
C ARG A 16 7.64 -5.13 11.90
N TRP A 17 8.51 -5.78 12.69
CA TRP A 17 9.48 -6.74 12.18
C TRP A 17 8.81 -8.06 11.81
N PHE A 18 7.75 -8.46 12.52
CA PHE A 18 6.98 -9.64 12.18
C PHE A 18 6.22 -9.44 10.87
N ILE A 19 5.60 -8.27 10.67
CA ILE A 19 4.90 -7.95 9.41
C ILE A 19 5.89 -7.85 8.24
N LEU A 20 7.06 -7.23 8.46
CA LEU A 20 8.12 -7.17 7.46
C LEU A 20 8.62 -8.58 7.08
N LEU A 21 8.91 -9.43 8.07
CA LEU A 21 9.35 -10.81 7.86
C LEU A 21 8.27 -11.65 7.17
N ALA A 22 7.01 -11.52 7.58
CA ALA A 22 5.88 -12.22 6.98
C ALA A 22 5.70 -11.83 5.50
N THR A 23 5.85 -10.55 5.18
CA THR A 23 5.76 -10.05 3.81
C THR A 23 6.96 -10.50 2.97
N ALA A 24 8.18 -10.42 3.52
CA ALA A 24 9.40 -10.88 2.86
C ALA A 24 9.35 -12.39 2.54
N THR A 25 8.94 -13.21 3.51
CA THR A 25 8.79 -14.66 3.33
C THR A 25 7.66 -15.04 2.37
N LEU A 26 6.58 -14.24 2.31
CA LEU A 26 5.51 -14.40 1.32
C LEU A 26 6.03 -14.14 -0.09
N ILE A 27 6.75 -13.03 -0.29
CA ILE A 27 7.35 -12.68 -1.58
C ILE A 27 8.34 -13.76 -2.00
N TRP A 28 9.21 -14.17 -1.08
CA TRP A 28 10.23 -15.16 -1.34
C TRP A 28 9.62 -16.52 -1.69
N SER A 29 8.62 -16.99 -0.94
CA SER A 29 7.92 -18.24 -1.24
C SER A 29 7.13 -18.18 -2.55
N ASN A 30 6.44 -17.07 -2.86
CA ASN A 30 5.76 -16.90 -4.16
C ASN A 30 6.74 -16.95 -5.33
N ILE A 31 7.93 -16.39 -5.12
CA ILE A 31 9.02 -16.47 -6.09
C ILE A 31 9.64 -17.85 -6.15
N MET A 32 9.75 -18.60 -5.05
CA MET A 32 10.13 -20.01 -5.12
C MET A 32 9.11 -20.81 -5.95
N VAL A 33 7.81 -20.50 -5.83
CA VAL A 33 6.77 -21.10 -6.65
C VAL A 33 7.04 -20.76 -8.12
N ILE A 34 7.29 -19.49 -8.47
CA ILE A 34 7.70 -19.09 -9.84
C ILE A 34 8.96 -19.83 -10.29
N ALA A 35 9.99 -19.83 -9.45
CA ALA A 35 11.30 -20.43 -9.70
C ALA A 35 11.22 -21.93 -9.90
N ILE A 36 10.28 -22.61 -9.23
CA ILE A 36 10.08 -24.05 -9.35
C ILE A 36 9.04 -24.39 -10.42
N ALA A 37 8.11 -23.49 -10.79
CA ALA A 37 7.40 -23.60 -12.09
C ALA A 37 8.39 -23.50 -13.23
N ALA A 38 9.39 -22.65 -13.06
CA ALA A 38 10.54 -22.54 -13.92
C ALA A 38 11.67 -23.53 -13.59
N ALA A 39 11.55 -24.39 -12.56
CA ALA A 39 12.47 -25.49 -12.25
C ALA A 39 11.81 -26.86 -12.41
N GLU A 40 10.54 -26.90 -12.87
CA GLU A 40 9.94 -27.99 -13.66
C GLU A 40 10.69 -28.25 -15.00
N ILE A 41 11.96 -27.85 -15.03
CA ILE A 41 12.86 -27.52 -16.13
C ILE A 41 14.26 -28.14 -15.93
N TRP A 42 14.56 -28.90 -14.86
CA TRP A 42 15.95 -29.37 -14.64
C TRP A 42 16.18 -30.89 -14.57
N GLN A 43 16.73 -31.42 -15.68
CA GLN A 43 17.97 -32.18 -15.64
C GLN A 43 18.82 -32.02 -16.92
N SER A 44 20.06 -31.53 -16.78
CA SER A 44 21.09 -31.30 -17.82
C SER A 44 20.68 -30.22 -18.84
N ARG A 45 21.19 -28.99 -18.78
CA ARG A 45 22.59 -28.56 -18.79
C ARG A 45 22.53 -27.02 -18.62
N SER A 46 23.47 -26.44 -17.88
CA SER A 46 23.73 -24.99 -17.72
C SER A 46 22.71 -23.97 -18.27
N GLU A 47 22.03 -23.21 -17.41
CA GLU A 47 21.55 -21.81 -17.62
C GLU A 47 20.35 -21.47 -16.71
N GLN A 48 20.40 -20.35 -16.01
CA GLN A 48 19.46 -20.05 -14.93
C GLN A 48 19.08 -18.56 -14.85
N TRP A 49 17.85 -18.37 -14.35
CA TRP A 49 17.14 -17.14 -13.97
C TRP A 49 16.71 -16.15 -15.03
N VAL A 50 17.12 -16.47 -16.24
CA VAL A 50 16.66 -15.99 -17.53
C VAL A 50 15.97 -17.15 -18.28
N ALA A 51 15.35 -18.05 -17.51
CA ALA A 51 15.03 -19.42 -17.91
C ALA A 51 13.82 -19.56 -18.87
N PHE A 52 13.63 -18.64 -19.82
CA PHE A 52 12.58 -18.78 -20.86
C PHE A 52 13.01 -19.51 -22.12
N SER A 53 14.29 -19.83 -22.32
CA SER A 53 14.71 -20.37 -23.62
C SER A 53 15.57 -21.62 -23.62
N ALA A 54 15.99 -22.17 -22.47
CA ALA A 54 17.00 -23.25 -22.48
C ALA A 54 16.45 -24.68 -22.27
N GLN A 55 15.19 -24.86 -21.85
CA GLN A 55 14.63 -26.20 -21.61
C GLN A 55 13.11 -26.30 -21.86
N ILE A 56 12.59 -25.54 -22.83
CA ILE A 56 11.21 -25.67 -23.35
C ILE A 56 10.93 -27.17 -23.62
N ASP A 57 11.90 -27.80 -24.27
CA ASP A 57 12.15 -29.23 -24.52
C ASP A 57 11.75 -30.20 -23.41
N GLN A 58 12.19 -30.00 -22.19
CA GLN A 58 11.90 -30.98 -21.14
C GLN A 58 10.54 -30.79 -20.49
N THR A 59 10.15 -29.54 -20.34
CA THR A 59 8.90 -29.17 -19.67
C THR A 59 7.72 -29.63 -20.51
N ASN A 60 7.70 -29.30 -21.80
CA ASN A 60 6.59 -29.78 -22.62
C ASN A 60 6.66 -31.30 -22.79
N MET A 61 7.83 -31.97 -22.62
CA MET A 61 7.92 -33.44 -22.73
C MET A 61 7.23 -34.09 -21.53
N PHE A 62 7.36 -33.51 -20.35
CA PHE A 62 6.72 -34.00 -19.13
C PHE A 62 5.22 -33.67 -19.07
N PHE A 63 4.82 -32.48 -19.51
CA PHE A 63 3.42 -32.00 -19.42
C PHE A 63 2.56 -32.33 -20.64
N CYS A 64 3.13 -32.32 -21.85
CA CYS A 64 2.41 -32.51 -23.10
C CYS A 64 2.70 -33.87 -23.76
N GLY A 65 3.63 -34.64 -23.21
CA GLY A 65 4.00 -35.97 -23.70
C GLY A 65 5.01 -35.93 -24.87
N PRO A 66 5.56 -37.09 -25.25
CA PRO A 66 6.61 -37.18 -26.26
C PRO A 66 6.14 -36.87 -27.69
N ASP A 67 4.86 -37.09 -28.00
CA ASP A 67 4.33 -36.97 -29.37
C ASP A 67 3.85 -35.55 -29.71
N GLY A 68 3.62 -34.69 -28.70
CA GLY A 68 3.14 -33.31 -28.84
C GLY A 68 4.12 -32.25 -28.32
N PHE A 69 5.37 -32.64 -28.08
CA PHE A 69 6.36 -31.79 -27.43
C PHE A 69 6.69 -30.50 -28.21
N SER A 70 6.87 -30.62 -29.53
CA SER A 70 7.34 -29.54 -30.41
C SER A 70 6.34 -28.38 -30.53
N ASP A 71 5.05 -28.69 -30.46
CA ASP A 71 3.97 -27.74 -30.71
C ASP A 71 3.37 -27.21 -29.40
N CYS A 72 3.76 -27.79 -28.27
CA CYS A 72 3.22 -27.42 -26.97
C CYS A 72 3.94 -26.17 -26.41
N THR A 73 3.16 -25.25 -25.84
CA THR A 73 3.67 -23.96 -25.31
C THR A 73 3.57 -23.88 -23.78
N ALA A 74 3.53 -25.02 -23.08
CA ALA A 74 3.31 -25.07 -21.64
C ALA A 74 4.33 -24.24 -20.84
N ALA A 75 5.62 -24.33 -21.16
CA ALA A 75 6.68 -23.55 -20.50
C ALA A 75 6.61 -22.04 -20.78
N PHE A 76 6.22 -21.68 -22.01
CA PHE A 76 6.03 -20.28 -22.38
C PHE A 76 4.82 -19.69 -21.67
N LEU A 77 3.70 -20.42 -21.67
CA LEU A 77 2.44 -19.97 -21.09
C LEU A 77 2.52 -19.84 -19.57
N SER A 78 3.15 -20.80 -18.87
CA SER A 78 3.33 -20.74 -17.41
C SER A 78 4.10 -19.49 -16.96
N ASN A 79 5.06 -19.04 -17.77
CA ASN A 79 5.74 -17.77 -17.53
C ASN A 79 4.84 -16.54 -17.75
N GLN A 80 4.26 -16.44 -18.94
CA GLN A 80 3.50 -15.24 -19.31
C GLN A 80 2.27 -15.03 -18.42
N ILE A 81 1.71 -16.13 -17.88
CA ILE A 81 0.62 -16.08 -16.90
C ILE A 81 0.97 -15.21 -15.70
N TYR A 82 2.19 -15.28 -15.16
CA TYR A 82 2.55 -14.46 -14.00
C TYR A 82 2.53 -12.96 -14.32
N GLN A 83 3.00 -12.56 -15.50
CA GLN A 83 3.01 -11.14 -15.91
C GLN A 83 1.59 -10.64 -16.18
N ILE A 84 0.78 -11.44 -16.87
CA ILE A 84 -0.62 -11.09 -17.21
C ILE A 84 -1.47 -10.99 -15.94
N VAL A 85 -1.38 -12.01 -15.08
CA VAL A 85 -2.12 -12.04 -13.81
C VAL A 85 -1.64 -10.92 -12.89
N ALA A 86 -0.35 -10.57 -12.87
CA ALA A 86 0.18 -9.44 -12.10
C ALA A 86 -0.56 -8.13 -12.42
N VAL A 87 -0.79 -7.84 -13.71
CA VAL A 87 -1.46 -6.60 -14.14
C VAL A 87 -2.89 -6.55 -13.59
N ILE A 88 -3.65 -7.63 -13.76
CA ILE A 88 -5.05 -7.74 -13.31
C ILE A 88 -5.13 -7.63 -11.78
N VAL A 89 -4.27 -8.39 -11.10
CA VAL A 89 -4.26 -8.50 -9.64
C VAL A 89 -3.69 -7.26 -8.97
N SER A 90 -2.83 -6.47 -9.64
CA SER A 90 -2.40 -5.17 -9.12
C SER A 90 -3.57 -4.19 -9.05
N ILE A 91 -4.47 -4.20 -10.03
CA ILE A 91 -5.68 -3.36 -10.02
C ILE A 91 -6.64 -3.79 -8.91
N ILE A 92 -6.92 -5.10 -8.81
CA ILE A 92 -7.77 -5.65 -7.74
C ILE A 92 -7.14 -5.43 -6.37
N GLY A 93 -5.81 -5.58 -6.26
CA GLY A 93 -5.02 -5.40 -5.06
C GLY A 93 -5.05 -3.97 -4.54
N MET A 94 -5.07 -2.96 -5.42
CA MET A 94 -5.32 -1.56 -5.03
C MET A 94 -6.67 -1.42 -4.34
N TYR A 95 -7.75 -1.93 -4.94
CA TYR A 95 -9.07 -1.86 -4.32
C TYR A 95 -9.13 -2.61 -2.99
N PHE A 96 -8.53 -3.81 -2.94
CA PHE A 96 -8.57 -4.62 -1.72
C PHE A 96 -7.75 -4.01 -0.57
N ALA A 97 -6.55 -3.48 -0.87
CA ALA A 97 -5.68 -2.85 0.12
C ALA A 97 -6.22 -1.52 0.65
N THR A 98 -6.92 -0.76 -0.18
CA THR A 98 -7.54 0.53 0.19
C THR A 98 -8.80 0.32 1.05
N VAL A 99 -9.66 -0.63 0.69
CA VAL A 99 -10.95 -0.88 1.36
C VAL A 99 -10.82 -1.76 2.60
N PHE A 100 -10.09 -2.88 2.51
CA PHE A 100 -9.98 -3.85 3.60
C PHE A 100 -8.68 -3.69 4.41
N GLY A 101 -7.72 -2.90 3.92
CA GLY A 101 -6.44 -2.67 4.57
C GLY A 101 -5.33 -3.66 4.19
N THR A 102 -4.15 -3.41 4.75
CA THR A 102 -2.90 -4.11 4.39
C THR A 102 -2.89 -5.59 4.78
N LEU A 103 -3.25 -5.91 6.03
CA LEU A 103 -3.14 -7.27 6.57
C LEU A 103 -4.11 -8.27 5.91
N PRO A 104 -5.40 -7.95 5.67
CA PRO A 104 -6.29 -8.84 4.92
C PRO A 104 -5.78 -9.13 3.51
N THR A 105 -5.21 -8.12 2.84
CA THR A 105 -4.59 -8.29 1.51
C THR A 105 -3.45 -9.30 1.55
N LEU A 106 -2.53 -9.19 2.52
CA LEU A 106 -1.42 -10.13 2.67
C LEU A 106 -1.89 -11.55 3.00
N ARG A 107 -2.92 -11.70 3.85
CA ARG A 107 -3.48 -13.02 4.18
C ARG A 107 -4.11 -13.68 2.96
N LEU A 108 -4.87 -12.94 2.16
CA LEU A 108 -5.45 -13.44 0.92
C LEU A 108 -4.37 -13.86 -0.08
N ALA A 109 -3.30 -13.07 -0.20
CA ALA A 109 -2.14 -13.42 -1.02
C ALA A 109 -1.49 -14.73 -0.57
N ALA A 110 -1.29 -14.94 0.73
CA ALA A 110 -0.72 -16.17 1.28
C ALA A 110 -1.60 -17.40 0.99
N VAL A 111 -2.93 -17.24 1.06
CA VAL A 111 -3.88 -18.31 0.70
C VAL A 111 -3.78 -18.67 -0.78
N PHE A 112 -3.77 -17.68 -1.67
CA PHE A 112 -3.57 -17.96 -3.10
C PHE A 112 -2.24 -18.64 -3.38
N ASN A 113 -1.18 -18.25 -2.67
CA ASN A 113 0.14 -18.86 -2.85
C ASN A 113 0.16 -20.35 -2.48
N ILE A 114 -0.37 -20.72 -1.31
CA ILE A 114 -0.39 -22.13 -0.88
C ILE A 114 -1.36 -22.97 -1.71
N VAL A 115 -2.53 -22.45 -2.08
CA VAL A 115 -3.51 -23.17 -2.91
C VAL A 115 -2.93 -23.42 -4.30
N GLY A 116 -2.29 -22.40 -4.90
CA GLY A 116 -1.60 -22.55 -6.20
C GLY A 116 -0.49 -23.58 -6.15
N SER A 117 0.36 -23.54 -5.11
CA SER A 117 1.41 -24.53 -4.88
C SER A 117 0.86 -25.95 -4.70
N ALA A 118 -0.22 -26.12 -3.95
CA ALA A 118 -0.85 -27.43 -3.74
C ALA A 118 -1.42 -28.02 -5.04
N ILE A 119 -2.06 -27.22 -5.88
CA ILE A 119 -2.55 -27.65 -7.21
C ILE A 119 -1.37 -28.11 -8.10
N ARG A 120 -0.25 -27.38 -8.04
CA ARG A 120 0.97 -27.74 -8.79
C ARG A 120 1.68 -28.99 -8.28
N LEU A 121 1.60 -29.23 -6.98
CA LEU A 121 2.07 -30.48 -6.40
C LEU A 121 1.27 -31.66 -6.95
N VAL A 122 -0.07 -31.52 -7.05
CA VAL A 122 -0.93 -32.53 -7.66
C VAL A 122 -0.60 -32.72 -9.15
N SER A 123 -0.37 -31.66 -9.92
CA SER A 123 0.01 -31.78 -11.33
C SER A 123 1.36 -32.48 -11.56
N SER A 124 2.20 -32.56 -10.52
CA SER A 124 3.53 -33.18 -10.61
C SER A 124 3.55 -34.67 -10.30
N ILE A 125 2.41 -35.27 -9.93
CA ILE A 125 2.32 -36.70 -9.56
C ILE A 125 2.56 -37.58 -10.80
N PRO A 126 3.59 -38.47 -10.80
CA PRO A 126 3.90 -39.31 -11.95
C PRO A 126 2.75 -40.25 -12.37
N SER A 127 1.90 -40.65 -11.43
CA SER A 127 0.74 -41.54 -11.66
C SER A 127 -0.37 -40.92 -12.53
N LEU A 128 -0.38 -39.60 -12.76
CA LEU A 128 -1.33 -38.93 -13.64
C LEU A 128 -0.94 -39.15 -15.11
N GLN A 129 -1.55 -40.15 -15.77
CA GLN A 129 -1.23 -40.50 -17.16
C GLN A 129 -1.83 -39.55 -18.20
N ASN A 130 -2.88 -38.79 -17.85
CA ASN A 130 -3.56 -37.86 -18.76
C ASN A 130 -2.78 -36.54 -18.88
N PHE A 131 -2.11 -36.33 -20.01
CA PHE A 131 -1.29 -35.13 -20.28
C PHE A 131 -2.10 -33.82 -20.28
N VAL A 132 -3.31 -33.83 -20.85
CA VAL A 132 -4.20 -32.65 -20.87
C VAL A 132 -4.54 -32.19 -19.45
N ILE A 133 -4.98 -33.13 -18.60
CA ILE A 133 -5.34 -32.82 -17.20
C ILE A 133 -4.10 -32.32 -16.44
N ARG A 134 -2.94 -32.94 -16.67
CA ARG A 134 -1.69 -32.55 -16.04
C ARG A 134 -1.31 -31.11 -16.39
N GLN A 135 -1.35 -30.77 -17.68
CA GLN A 135 -1.05 -29.43 -18.18
C GLN A 135 -2.08 -28.40 -17.67
N THR A 136 -3.38 -28.73 -17.70
CA THR A 136 -4.43 -27.83 -17.19
C THR A 136 -4.26 -27.56 -15.70
N LEU A 137 -3.99 -28.60 -14.89
CA LEU A 137 -3.75 -28.43 -13.46
C LEU A 137 -2.50 -27.57 -13.19
N MET A 138 -1.42 -27.79 -13.94
CA MET A 138 -0.22 -26.95 -13.84
C MET A 138 -0.55 -25.49 -14.14
N LEU A 139 -1.24 -25.20 -15.25
CA LEU A 139 -1.62 -23.83 -15.63
C LEU A 139 -2.53 -23.18 -14.59
N ILE A 140 -3.57 -23.87 -14.12
CA ILE A 140 -4.45 -23.39 -13.06
C ILE A 140 -3.65 -23.07 -11.79
N GLY A 141 -2.79 -24.00 -11.36
CA GLY A 141 -1.95 -23.80 -10.18
C GLY A 141 -0.99 -22.62 -10.32
N THR A 142 -0.40 -22.40 -11.51
CA THR A 142 0.42 -21.22 -11.79
C THR A 142 -0.38 -19.93 -11.78
N SER A 143 -1.59 -19.91 -12.34
CA SER A 143 -2.47 -18.72 -12.31
C SER A 143 -2.91 -18.37 -10.89
N VAL A 144 -3.26 -19.37 -10.07
CA VAL A 144 -3.65 -19.16 -8.68
C VAL A 144 -2.47 -18.67 -7.85
N SER A 145 -1.28 -19.23 -8.03
CA SER A 145 -0.08 -18.71 -7.35
C SER A 145 0.30 -17.30 -7.83
N ALA A 146 0.11 -16.98 -9.11
CA ALA A 146 0.31 -15.63 -9.62
C ALA A 146 -0.64 -14.61 -8.98
N ALA A 147 -1.85 -15.01 -8.58
CA ALA A 147 -2.77 -14.15 -7.86
C ALA A 147 -2.28 -13.70 -6.48
N ALA A 148 -1.27 -14.36 -5.91
CA ALA A 148 -0.64 -13.90 -4.67
C ALA A 148 0.10 -12.56 -4.85
N GLN A 149 0.44 -12.15 -6.08
CA GLN A 149 1.19 -10.91 -6.38
C GLN A 149 0.46 -9.60 -6.01
N MET A 150 -0.76 -9.67 -5.49
CA MET A 150 -1.44 -8.51 -4.89
C MET A 150 -0.61 -7.81 -3.80
N TYR A 151 0.35 -8.52 -3.19
CA TYR A 151 1.28 -7.93 -2.22
C TYR A 151 2.11 -6.77 -2.81
N PHE A 152 2.26 -6.65 -4.14
CA PHE A 152 3.04 -5.58 -4.78
C PHE A 152 2.59 -4.17 -4.40
N VAL A 153 1.30 -4.04 -4.12
CA VAL A 153 0.63 -2.77 -3.83
C VAL A 153 0.84 -2.33 -2.36
N VAL A 154 1.29 -3.25 -1.50
CA VAL A 154 1.24 -3.08 -0.04
C VAL A 154 2.60 -2.66 0.55
N PHE A 155 3.70 -2.70 -0.24
CA PHE A 155 5.06 -2.46 0.27
C PHE A 155 5.26 -1.07 0.88
N SER A 156 4.93 -0.01 0.13
CA SER A 156 5.02 1.36 0.63
C SER A 156 4.06 1.58 1.79
N LYS A 157 2.84 1.06 1.70
CA LYS A 157 1.86 1.19 2.78
C LYS A 157 2.33 0.56 4.10
N ILE A 158 3.02 -0.59 4.07
CA ILE A 158 3.62 -1.19 5.28
C ILE A 158 4.73 -0.28 5.83
N ALA A 159 5.60 0.22 4.95
CA ALA A 159 6.68 1.12 5.36
C ALA A 159 6.13 2.39 6.01
N GLU A 160 5.09 2.99 5.45
CA GLU A 160 4.43 4.17 6.00
C GLU A 160 3.73 3.88 7.33
N SER A 161 2.92 2.83 7.38
CA SER A 161 2.10 2.51 8.56
C SER A 161 2.90 2.02 9.76
N TRP A 162 4.07 1.37 9.57
CA TRP A 162 4.82 0.72 10.66
C TRP A 162 6.22 1.27 10.93
N PHE A 163 6.79 2.09 10.04
CA PHE A 163 8.14 2.62 10.18
C PHE A 163 8.17 4.15 10.24
N PHE A 164 9.08 4.67 11.05
CA PHE A 164 9.37 6.09 11.10
C PHE A 164 9.84 6.60 9.74
N PRO A 165 9.60 7.90 9.41
CA PRO A 165 10.01 8.51 8.15
C PRO A 165 11.50 8.35 7.79
N MET A 166 12.38 8.14 8.76
CA MET A 166 13.82 7.93 8.55
C MET A 166 14.20 6.49 8.16
N HIS A 167 13.26 5.54 8.16
CA HIS A 167 13.50 4.14 7.87
C HIS A 167 12.52 3.55 6.84
N ARG A 168 11.75 4.41 6.14
CA ARG A 168 10.70 3.97 5.22
C ARG A 168 11.30 3.43 3.92
N ALA A 169 12.26 4.14 3.34
CA ALA A 169 12.86 3.70 2.08
C ALA A 169 13.60 2.38 2.28
N SER A 170 14.36 2.21 3.37
CA SER A 170 15.00 0.93 3.69
C SER A 170 14.01 -0.20 3.95
N ALA A 171 12.89 0.04 4.65
CA ALA A 171 11.84 -0.97 4.84
C ALA A 171 11.17 -1.36 3.51
N ASN A 172 10.87 -0.38 2.65
CA ASN A 172 10.30 -0.61 1.33
C ASN A 172 11.27 -1.40 0.44
N VAL A 173 12.56 -1.04 0.45
CA VAL A 173 13.65 -1.75 -0.25
C VAL A 173 13.76 -3.20 0.25
N ALA A 174 13.68 -3.44 1.56
CA ALA A 174 13.73 -4.78 2.13
C ALA A 174 12.56 -5.64 1.63
N CYS A 175 11.33 -5.10 1.61
CA CYS A 175 10.18 -5.77 1.02
C CYS A 175 10.37 -6.00 -0.50
N SER A 176 10.60 -4.94 -1.27
CA SER A 176 10.63 -5.01 -2.73
C SER A 176 11.75 -5.89 -3.28
N ASN A 177 12.88 -5.99 -2.57
CA ASN A 177 14.06 -6.78 -2.97
C ASN A 177 14.18 -8.12 -2.23
N SER A 178 13.20 -8.50 -1.41
CA SER A 178 13.04 -9.88 -0.93
C SER A 178 12.81 -10.91 -2.06
N ARG A 179 12.78 -10.41 -3.31
CA ARG A 179 12.68 -11.16 -4.56
C ARG A 179 14.00 -11.80 -5.02
N SER A 180 15.05 -11.86 -4.19
CA SER A 180 16.37 -12.25 -4.66
C SER A 180 16.50 -13.76 -4.93
N HIS A 181 16.53 -14.06 -6.21
CA HIS A 181 16.62 -15.35 -6.87
C HIS A 181 17.94 -16.15 -6.69
N ALA A 182 18.95 -15.51 -6.10
CA ALA A 182 20.33 -15.95 -6.18
C ALA A 182 20.66 -17.22 -5.37
N ILE A 183 20.08 -17.39 -4.18
CA ILE A 183 20.41 -18.53 -3.30
C ILE A 183 19.89 -19.83 -3.92
N MET A 184 18.67 -19.82 -4.49
CA MET A 184 18.12 -20.98 -5.20
C MET A 184 18.91 -21.34 -6.45
N GLN A 185 19.46 -20.33 -7.14
CA GLN A 185 20.25 -20.53 -8.35
C GLN A 185 21.55 -21.29 -8.06
N ILE A 186 22.22 -20.93 -6.96
CA ILE A 186 23.44 -21.58 -6.50
C ILE A 186 23.15 -22.98 -5.91
N GLU A 187 22.07 -23.13 -5.14
CA GLU A 187 21.67 -24.44 -4.57
C GLU A 187 21.30 -25.49 -5.63
N GLN A 188 20.68 -25.08 -6.74
CA GLN A 188 20.31 -25.96 -7.84
C GLN A 188 21.52 -26.65 -8.52
N GLU A 189 22.70 -26.03 -8.50
CA GLU A 189 23.93 -26.66 -9.01
C GLU A 189 24.57 -27.64 -8.00
N PHE A 190 24.42 -27.40 -6.70
CA PHE A 190 25.01 -28.24 -5.65
C PHE A 190 24.22 -29.53 -5.42
N ILE A 191 22.88 -29.45 -5.38
CA ILE A 191 21.99 -30.61 -5.19
C ILE A 191 22.04 -31.57 -6.39
N GLY A 192 22.29 -31.05 -7.60
CA GLY A 192 22.45 -31.85 -8.82
C GLY A 192 23.74 -32.68 -8.86
N LEU A 193 24.76 -32.31 -8.08
CA LEU A 193 26.06 -32.98 -8.07
C LEU A 193 26.07 -34.26 -7.22
N GLU A 194 25.28 -34.31 -6.13
CA GLU A 194 25.31 -35.45 -5.19
C GLU A 194 24.32 -36.57 -5.55
N LEU A 195 23.23 -36.30 -6.29
CA LEU A 195 22.16 -37.29 -6.47
C LEU A 195 22.20 -38.14 -7.75
N GLY A 196 23.15 -37.92 -8.67
CA GLY A 196 23.41 -38.85 -9.79
C GLY A 196 22.18 -39.28 -10.60
N VAL A 197 21.13 -38.45 -10.69
CA VAL A 197 19.84 -38.90 -11.25
C VAL A 197 19.93 -38.96 -12.77
N ARG A 198 19.87 -40.17 -13.31
CA ARG A 198 19.61 -40.39 -14.73
C ARG A 198 18.14 -40.08 -15.02
N ARG A 199 17.95 -39.26 -16.06
CA ARG A 199 16.68 -38.84 -16.68
C ARG A 199 15.73 -40.01 -16.92
N HIS A 200 14.50 -39.93 -16.39
CA HIS A 200 13.35 -40.69 -16.89
C HIS A 200 12.02 -39.93 -16.71
N ARG A 201 11.13 -40.13 -17.68
CA ARG A 201 9.73 -39.64 -17.80
C ARG A 201 8.87 -39.82 -16.53
N ASN A 202 9.24 -40.75 -15.66
CA ASN A 202 8.55 -41.09 -14.40
C ASN A 202 9.33 -40.65 -13.15
N SER A 203 10.29 -39.73 -13.27
CA SER A 203 11.05 -39.28 -12.11
C SER A 203 10.16 -38.48 -11.15
N TRP A 204 10.24 -38.81 -9.87
CA TRP A 204 9.60 -38.06 -8.78
C TRP A 204 10.26 -36.70 -8.52
N SER A 205 11.32 -36.33 -9.27
CA SER A 205 12.04 -35.06 -9.13
C SER A 205 11.11 -33.84 -9.12
N PHE A 206 10.14 -33.77 -10.04
CA PHE A 206 9.19 -32.65 -10.11
C PHE A 206 8.28 -32.56 -8.88
N PHE A 207 7.84 -33.71 -8.39
CA PHE A 207 7.04 -33.78 -7.17
C PHE A 207 7.85 -33.36 -5.95
N PHE A 208 9.11 -33.79 -5.83
CA PHE A 208 9.99 -33.37 -4.72
C PHE A 208 10.25 -31.86 -4.72
N MET A 209 10.53 -31.26 -5.89
CA MET A 209 10.73 -29.81 -5.96
C MET A 209 9.47 -29.03 -5.59
N ASN A 210 8.30 -29.40 -6.12
CA ASN A 210 7.03 -28.76 -5.76
C ASN A 210 6.63 -29.01 -4.29
N SER A 211 7.07 -30.11 -3.68
CA SER A 211 6.86 -30.39 -2.25
C SER A 211 7.64 -29.40 -1.38
N ILE A 212 8.91 -29.17 -1.70
CA ILE A 212 9.76 -28.21 -0.97
C ILE A 212 9.11 -26.82 -0.97
N VAL A 213 8.65 -26.35 -2.14
CA VAL A 213 7.93 -25.07 -2.28
C VAL A 213 6.69 -25.01 -1.42
N SER A 214 5.88 -26.07 -1.47
CA SER A 214 4.60 -26.12 -0.74
C SER A 214 4.83 -26.04 0.77
N VAL A 215 5.91 -26.66 1.28
CA VAL A 215 6.32 -26.53 2.68
C VAL A 215 6.74 -25.09 3.00
N PHE A 216 7.55 -24.44 2.16
CA PHE A 216 7.95 -23.04 2.37
C PHE A 216 6.77 -22.06 2.32
N CYS A 217 5.72 -22.35 1.57
CA CYS A 217 4.50 -21.53 1.54
C CYS A 217 3.71 -21.57 2.86
N LEU A 218 3.94 -22.56 3.74
CA LEU A 218 3.30 -22.61 5.07
C LEU A 218 3.85 -21.58 6.05
N LEU A 219 5.12 -21.18 5.90
CA LEU A 219 5.76 -20.20 6.77
C LEU A 219 5.06 -18.83 6.76
N PRO A 220 4.87 -18.14 5.62
CA PRO A 220 4.17 -16.86 5.59
C PRO A 220 2.71 -16.99 6.05
N LEU A 221 2.06 -18.12 5.78
CA LEU A 221 0.70 -18.38 6.25
C LEU A 221 0.66 -18.43 7.78
N PHE A 222 1.60 -19.14 8.41
CA PHE A 222 1.75 -19.16 9.86
C PHE A 222 2.03 -17.75 10.42
N LEU A 223 2.99 -17.02 9.86
CA LEU A 223 3.36 -15.68 10.33
C LEU A 223 2.19 -14.68 10.23
N LEU A 224 1.43 -14.69 9.12
CA LEU A 224 0.34 -13.74 8.87
C LEU A 224 -0.95 -14.04 9.64
N PHE A 225 -1.24 -15.32 9.91
CA PHE A 225 -2.46 -15.71 10.64
C PHE A 225 -2.24 -15.78 12.16
N VAL A 226 -1.04 -16.16 12.61
CA VAL A 226 -0.77 -16.36 14.05
C VAL A 226 -0.10 -15.15 14.69
N LEU A 227 0.96 -14.61 14.07
CA LEU A 227 1.77 -13.54 14.67
C LEU A 227 1.27 -12.13 14.33
N CYS A 228 0.80 -11.92 13.09
CA CYS A 228 0.31 -10.61 12.65
C CYS A 228 -1.19 -10.46 12.96
N ARG A 229 -1.54 -9.65 13.97
CA ARG A 229 -2.94 -9.45 14.41
C ARG A 229 -3.58 -8.14 13.97
N ARG A 230 -2.79 -7.10 13.68
CA ARG A 230 -3.27 -5.75 13.32
C ARG A 230 -2.68 -5.27 12.00
N SER A 231 -3.47 -4.53 11.22
CA SER A 231 -3.05 -3.89 9.97
C SER A 231 -2.28 -2.60 10.20
N VAL A 232 -2.65 -1.84 11.24
CA VAL A 232 -2.09 -0.54 11.61
C VAL A 232 -1.72 -0.58 13.11
N PRO A 233 -0.60 0.05 13.53
CA PRO A 233 -0.24 0.15 14.94
C PRO A 233 -1.25 0.99 15.74
N LYS A 234 -1.25 0.83 17.07
CA LYS A 234 -2.17 1.57 17.96
C LYS A 234 -1.93 3.08 17.91
N THR A 235 -0.66 3.49 17.93
CA THR A 235 -0.25 4.87 17.69
C THR A 235 0.48 4.94 16.35
N PRO A 236 0.10 5.86 15.46
CA PRO A 236 0.77 6.00 14.17
C PRO A 236 2.21 6.52 14.34
N PRO A 237 3.11 6.21 13.38
CA PRO A 237 4.53 6.57 13.46
C PRO A 237 4.87 7.98 12.90
N SER A 238 3.93 8.65 12.24
CA SER A 238 4.09 10.02 11.73
C SER A 238 2.76 10.72 11.46
N ALA A 239 2.79 12.05 11.29
CA ALA A 239 1.64 12.88 10.91
C ALA A 239 0.99 12.43 9.59
N SER A 240 1.80 12.05 8.60
CA SER A 240 1.33 11.54 7.30
C SER A 240 0.50 10.25 7.43
N SER A 241 0.80 9.42 8.42
CA SER A 241 0.03 8.21 8.72
C SER A 241 -1.22 8.48 9.57
N GLN A 242 -1.32 9.65 10.22
CA GLN A 242 -2.54 10.10 10.91
C GLN A 242 -3.55 10.70 9.94
N HIS A 243 -3.08 11.43 8.94
CA HIS A 243 -3.91 12.06 7.91
C HIS A 243 -4.06 11.17 6.67
N GLU A 244 -4.67 9.99 6.84
CA GLU A 244 -5.05 9.16 5.71
C GLU A 244 -6.31 9.75 5.04
N SER A 245 -6.21 10.08 3.75
CA SER A 245 -7.29 10.73 3.02
C SER A 245 -8.38 9.71 2.65
N ASN A 246 -9.64 10.02 2.98
CA ASN A 246 -10.82 9.20 2.68
C ASN A 246 -11.26 9.31 1.20
N ILE A 247 -10.32 9.30 0.26
CA ILE A 247 -10.60 9.43 -1.18
C ILE A 247 -10.96 8.05 -1.74
N SER A 248 -12.03 7.96 -2.52
CA SER A 248 -12.38 6.71 -3.22
C SER A 248 -11.28 6.28 -4.20
N VAL A 249 -11.10 4.96 -4.38
CA VAL A 249 -10.04 4.38 -5.21
C VAL A 249 -10.03 4.95 -6.63
N THR A 250 -11.21 5.04 -7.24
CA THR A 250 -11.39 5.57 -8.60
C THR A 250 -10.99 7.04 -8.70
N SER A 251 -11.39 7.85 -7.72
CA SER A 251 -11.00 9.27 -7.64
C SER A 251 -9.49 9.42 -7.39
N GLY A 252 -8.90 8.56 -6.56
CA GLY A 252 -7.46 8.53 -6.31
C GLY A 252 -6.66 8.21 -7.58
N ILE A 253 -7.06 7.19 -8.32
CA ILE A 253 -6.45 6.84 -9.62
C ILE A 253 -6.59 8.00 -10.61
N LEU A 254 -7.78 8.61 -10.70
CA LEU A 254 -8.00 9.75 -11.59
C LEU A 254 -7.12 10.95 -11.21
N LYS A 255 -6.92 11.21 -9.92
CA LYS A 255 -6.02 12.25 -9.43
C LYS A 255 -4.57 11.97 -9.83
N CYS A 256 -4.11 10.72 -9.72
CA CYS A 256 -2.79 10.31 -10.20
C CYS A 256 -2.59 10.61 -11.69
N PHE A 257 -3.58 10.31 -12.54
CA PHE A 257 -3.49 10.58 -13.98
C PHE A 257 -3.59 12.06 -14.36
N LYS A 258 -4.12 12.91 -13.48
CA LYS A 258 -4.16 14.36 -13.70
C LYS A 258 -2.84 15.06 -13.38
N ASP A 259 -1.96 14.45 -12.59
CA ASP A 259 -0.67 15.03 -12.26
C ASP A 259 0.36 14.77 -13.38
N PRO A 260 0.86 15.82 -14.06
CA PRO A 260 1.80 15.65 -15.17
C PRO A 260 3.16 15.08 -14.72
N GLN A 261 3.61 15.35 -13.49
CA GLN A 261 4.87 14.79 -12.99
C GLN A 261 4.73 13.30 -12.70
N PHE A 262 3.57 12.87 -12.21
CA PHE A 262 3.30 11.45 -12.01
C PHE A 262 3.22 10.69 -13.35
N LEU A 263 2.67 11.29 -14.40
CA LEU A 263 2.68 10.69 -15.75
C LEU A 263 4.10 10.46 -16.29
N VAL A 264 4.99 11.46 -16.15
CA VAL A 264 6.41 11.30 -16.53
C VAL A 264 7.05 10.18 -15.71
N GLN A 265 6.73 10.12 -14.43
CA GLN A 265 7.23 9.10 -13.54
C GLN A 265 6.73 7.69 -13.90
N ILE A 266 5.48 7.51 -14.32
CA ILE A 266 4.96 6.24 -14.83
C ILE A 266 5.82 5.74 -15.99
N VAL A 267 6.16 6.62 -16.94
CA VAL A 267 7.00 6.26 -18.10
C VAL A 267 8.40 5.84 -17.64
N VAL A 268 9.06 6.66 -16.83
CA VAL A 268 10.44 6.40 -16.38
C VAL A 268 10.52 5.12 -15.54
N TYR A 269 9.57 4.95 -14.62
CA TYR A 269 9.46 3.78 -13.76
C TYR A 269 9.26 2.51 -14.58
N SER A 270 8.28 2.52 -15.50
CA SER A 270 7.88 1.33 -16.24
C SER A 270 8.97 0.86 -17.20
N ILE A 271 9.66 1.80 -17.86
CA ILE A 271 10.80 1.45 -18.73
C ILE A 271 11.93 0.83 -17.91
N ASN A 272 12.32 1.41 -16.77
CA ASN A 272 13.36 0.83 -15.91
C ASN A 272 12.96 -0.54 -15.34
N PHE A 273 11.68 -0.72 -15.00
CA PHE A 273 11.14 -1.99 -14.56
C PHE A 273 11.30 -3.09 -15.63
N ALA A 274 11.02 -2.76 -16.90
CA ALA A 274 11.17 -3.72 -18.00
C ALA A 274 12.61 -3.95 -18.46
N ILE A 275 13.50 -2.97 -18.32
CA ILE A 275 14.93 -3.11 -18.69
C ILE A 275 15.59 -4.29 -17.95
N ALA A 276 15.15 -4.60 -16.73
CA ALA A 276 15.62 -5.77 -15.98
C ALA A 276 15.44 -7.09 -16.75
N ASN A 277 14.44 -7.18 -17.62
CA ASN A 277 14.18 -8.35 -18.46
C ASN A 277 15.11 -8.43 -19.68
N GLY A 278 15.74 -7.33 -20.09
CA GLY A 278 16.72 -7.31 -21.17
C GLY A 278 17.98 -8.14 -20.88
N LEU A 279 18.26 -8.42 -19.60
CA LEU A 279 19.27 -9.40 -19.20
C LEU A 279 19.00 -10.79 -19.77
N ILE A 280 17.73 -11.14 -20.04
CA ILE A 280 17.36 -12.44 -20.62
C ILE A 280 18.01 -12.63 -21.98
N TYR A 281 17.77 -11.67 -22.86
CA TYR A 281 18.28 -11.68 -24.23
C TYR A 281 19.79 -11.53 -24.29
N THR A 282 20.37 -10.78 -23.35
CA THR A 282 21.82 -10.67 -23.26
C THR A 282 22.45 -12.03 -22.94
N SER A 283 21.84 -12.89 -22.12
CA SER A 283 22.38 -14.23 -21.83
C SER A 283 22.49 -15.07 -23.11
N ASN A 284 21.47 -15.05 -23.96
CA ASN A 284 21.50 -15.75 -25.25
C ASN A 284 22.58 -15.18 -26.17
N ALA A 285 22.73 -13.85 -26.21
CA ALA A 285 23.79 -13.18 -26.97
C ALA A 285 25.21 -13.56 -26.49
N ILE A 286 25.41 -13.64 -25.18
CA ILE A 286 26.66 -14.07 -24.54
C ILE A 286 27.01 -15.50 -24.97
N ASN A 287 26.03 -16.41 -24.97
CA ASN A 287 26.22 -17.77 -25.43
C ASN A 287 26.57 -17.85 -26.93
N TYR A 288 25.90 -17.05 -27.78
CA TYR A 288 26.23 -16.98 -29.21
C TYR A 288 27.64 -16.47 -29.48
N GLN A 289 28.16 -15.61 -28.61
CA GLN A 289 29.54 -15.09 -28.66
C GLN A 289 30.60 -16.06 -28.10
N GLY A 290 30.21 -17.26 -27.68
CA GLY A 290 31.12 -18.33 -27.28
C GLY A 290 31.51 -18.32 -25.80
N TYR A 291 30.86 -17.51 -24.98
CA TYR A 291 31.06 -17.52 -23.53
C TYR A 291 30.36 -18.75 -22.92
N ASN A 292 31.08 -19.54 -22.13
CA ASN A 292 30.50 -20.68 -21.40
C ASN A 292 30.21 -20.29 -19.94
N LEU A 293 29.41 -19.23 -19.75
CA LEU A 293 29.12 -18.66 -18.43
C LEU A 293 27.86 -19.20 -17.79
N LYS A 294 27.09 -20.04 -18.51
CA LYS A 294 25.90 -20.68 -17.96
C LYS A 294 24.96 -19.63 -17.31
N GLY A 295 24.38 -19.95 -16.16
CA GLY A 295 23.55 -19.04 -15.37
C GLY A 295 24.31 -18.14 -14.39
N TYR A 296 25.64 -18.25 -14.28
CA TYR A 296 26.43 -17.51 -13.29
C TYR A 296 26.28 -15.98 -13.38
N PRO A 297 26.23 -15.34 -14.56
CA PRO A 297 26.14 -13.88 -14.64
C PRO A 297 24.89 -13.33 -13.95
N ILE A 298 23.76 -14.01 -14.07
CA ILE A 298 22.48 -13.58 -13.49
C ILE A 298 22.44 -13.88 -11.98
N ALA A 299 23.01 -15.00 -11.56
CA ALA A 299 23.15 -15.35 -10.14
C ALA A 299 23.97 -14.29 -9.39
N ILE A 300 25.15 -13.97 -9.93
CA ILE A 300 26.04 -12.95 -9.39
C ILE A 300 25.36 -11.58 -9.42
N ALA A 301 24.74 -11.21 -10.54
CA ALA A 301 24.02 -9.94 -10.66
C ALA A 301 22.91 -9.80 -9.61
N THR A 302 22.20 -10.89 -9.30
CA THR A 302 21.13 -10.89 -8.30
C THR A 302 21.67 -10.81 -6.87
N LEU A 303 22.81 -11.44 -6.55
CA LEU A 303 23.46 -11.27 -5.25
C LEU A 303 23.90 -9.82 -5.07
N VAL A 304 24.59 -9.27 -6.07
CA VAL A 304 25.12 -7.90 -6.02
C VAL A 304 23.96 -6.89 -5.92
N CYS A 305 22.86 -7.09 -6.64
CA CYS A 305 21.72 -6.17 -6.60
C CYS A 305 21.04 -6.12 -5.22
N MET A 306 21.00 -7.23 -4.48
CA MET A 306 20.39 -7.27 -3.14
C MET A 306 21.15 -6.37 -2.16
N PHE A 307 22.48 -6.46 -2.14
CA PHE A 307 23.31 -5.64 -1.26
C PHE A 307 23.32 -4.17 -1.69
N SER A 308 23.42 -3.90 -3.00
CA SER A 308 23.46 -2.53 -3.51
C SER A 308 22.13 -1.81 -3.32
N ALA A 309 21.00 -2.47 -3.56
CA ALA A 309 19.68 -1.88 -3.35
C ALA A 309 19.43 -1.54 -1.88
N TYR A 310 19.78 -2.43 -0.95
CA TYR A 310 19.69 -2.18 0.48
C TYR A 310 20.51 -0.95 0.90
N PHE A 311 21.77 -0.88 0.48
CA PHE A 311 22.66 0.24 0.83
C PHE A 311 22.16 1.58 0.29
N VAL A 312 21.69 1.61 -0.97
CA VAL A 312 21.12 2.83 -1.54
C VAL A 312 19.79 3.19 -0.89
N GLY A 313 19.01 2.22 -0.41
CA GLY A 313 17.83 2.45 0.43
C GLY A 313 18.16 3.23 1.70
N VAL A 314 19.21 2.82 2.41
CA VAL A 314 19.69 3.53 3.62
C VAL A 314 20.22 4.94 3.28
N ILE A 315 20.89 5.09 2.14
CA ILE A 315 21.32 6.42 1.66
C ILE A 315 20.11 7.29 1.32
N ALA A 316 19.07 6.74 0.71
CA ALA A 316 17.85 7.46 0.36
C ALA A 316 17.12 7.96 1.60
N ASP A 317 17.03 7.13 2.64
CA ASP A 317 16.48 7.51 3.95
C ASP A 317 17.20 8.72 4.56
N ARG A 318 18.54 8.76 4.47
CA ARG A 318 19.34 9.86 5.02
C ARG A 318 19.33 11.12 4.18
N THR A 319 19.40 10.96 2.86
CA THR A 319 19.55 12.09 1.94
C THR A 319 18.22 12.72 1.57
N ARG A 320 17.12 11.94 1.55
CA ARG A 320 15.78 12.33 1.07
C ARG A 320 15.78 12.92 -0.36
N LYS A 321 16.86 12.71 -1.12
CA LYS A 321 17.05 13.21 -2.49
C LYS A 321 16.65 12.14 -3.50
N PHE A 322 15.40 11.68 -3.44
CA PHE A 322 14.88 10.58 -4.27
C PHE A 322 15.09 10.83 -5.78
N ARG A 323 14.84 12.06 -6.25
CA ARG A 323 15.09 12.48 -7.64
C ARG A 323 16.54 12.29 -8.07
N ALA A 324 17.51 12.70 -7.24
CA ALA A 324 18.92 12.60 -7.61
C ALA A 324 19.35 11.14 -7.75
N ILE A 325 18.92 10.29 -6.80
CA ILE A 325 19.17 8.85 -6.84
C ILE A 325 18.55 8.22 -8.08
N ALA A 326 17.29 8.56 -8.39
CA ALA A 326 16.59 8.08 -9.58
C ALA A 326 17.34 8.47 -10.86
N LEU A 327 17.73 9.73 -11.03
CA LEU A 327 18.46 10.20 -12.21
C LEU A 327 19.82 9.53 -12.40
N ILE A 328 20.60 9.40 -11.32
CA ILE A 328 21.89 8.71 -11.36
C ILE A 328 21.68 7.26 -11.83
N ASN A 329 20.69 6.55 -11.30
CA ASN A 329 20.41 5.18 -11.69
C ASN A 329 20.05 5.04 -13.17
N VAL A 330 19.17 5.89 -13.72
CA VAL A 330 18.78 5.79 -15.13
C VAL A 330 19.97 6.08 -16.06
N CYS A 331 20.81 7.05 -15.70
CA CYS A 331 22.04 7.35 -16.46
C CYS A 331 23.03 6.18 -16.41
N VAL A 332 23.26 5.59 -15.23
CA VAL A 332 24.17 4.44 -15.07
C VAL A 332 23.66 3.24 -15.87
N ILE A 333 22.35 2.98 -15.89
CA ILE A 333 21.74 1.93 -16.72
C ILE A 333 22.03 2.19 -18.20
N ALA A 334 21.73 3.38 -18.72
CA ALA A 334 21.92 3.70 -20.13
C ALA A 334 23.38 3.54 -20.58
N VAL A 335 24.33 4.01 -19.77
CA VAL A 335 25.77 3.86 -20.03
C VAL A 335 26.20 2.40 -19.96
N SER A 336 25.74 1.65 -18.95
CA SER A 336 26.13 0.25 -18.75
C SER A 336 25.59 -0.66 -19.86
N VAL A 337 24.35 -0.45 -20.28
CA VAL A 337 23.71 -1.19 -21.40
C VAL A 337 24.41 -0.87 -22.72
N LEU A 338 24.75 0.40 -22.98
CA LEU A 338 25.54 0.80 -24.15
C LEU A 338 26.92 0.15 -24.16
N PHE A 339 27.64 0.22 -23.04
CA PHE A 339 28.98 -0.37 -22.93
C PHE A 339 28.96 -1.89 -23.09
N LEU A 340 27.97 -2.56 -22.49
CA LEU A 340 27.74 -3.99 -22.67
C LEU A 340 27.48 -4.35 -24.14
N ARG A 341 26.66 -3.57 -24.85
CA ARG A 341 26.40 -3.78 -26.27
C ARG A 341 27.67 -3.64 -27.12
N LEU A 342 28.45 -2.58 -26.87
CA LEU A 342 29.72 -2.35 -27.58
C LEU A 342 30.73 -3.47 -27.28
N TYR A 343 30.76 -3.97 -26.05
CA TYR A 343 31.66 -5.06 -25.65
C TYR A 343 31.32 -6.38 -26.35
N LEU A 344 30.03 -6.72 -26.44
CA LEU A 344 29.54 -7.95 -27.08
C LEU A 344 29.65 -7.95 -28.61
N ILE A 345 30.21 -6.90 -29.23
CA ILE A 345 30.64 -6.94 -30.64
C ILE A 345 31.83 -7.89 -30.80
N LYS A 346 32.73 -7.92 -29.81
CA LYS A 346 33.89 -8.81 -29.79
C LYS A 346 33.47 -10.21 -29.34
N ALA A 347 33.97 -11.23 -30.03
CA ALA A 347 33.83 -12.62 -29.61
C ALA A 347 34.73 -12.94 -28.40
N TYR A 348 34.36 -13.99 -27.65
CA TYR A 348 35.10 -14.42 -26.46
C TYR A 348 36.60 -14.67 -26.77
N SER A 349 37.49 -14.02 -26.03
CA SER A 349 38.95 -14.13 -26.17
C SER A 349 39.64 -14.64 -24.90
N GLY A 350 39.11 -14.38 -23.71
CA GLY A 350 39.70 -14.87 -22.47
C GLY A 350 38.83 -14.66 -21.22
N TRP A 351 39.31 -15.15 -20.08
CA TRP A 351 38.58 -15.13 -18.81
C TRP A 351 38.18 -13.72 -18.33
N TYR A 352 38.97 -12.70 -18.68
CA TYR A 352 38.70 -11.30 -18.35
C TYR A 352 37.43 -10.78 -19.03
N ASP A 353 37.09 -11.28 -20.23
CA ASP A 353 35.86 -10.90 -20.93
C ASP A 353 34.63 -11.31 -20.10
N SER A 354 34.68 -12.47 -19.45
CA SER A 354 33.60 -12.97 -18.61
C SER A 354 33.40 -12.11 -17.36
N VAL A 355 34.48 -11.67 -16.72
CA VAL A 355 34.43 -10.81 -15.54
C VAL A 355 33.78 -9.47 -15.88
N ILE A 356 34.15 -8.88 -17.02
CA ILE A 356 33.60 -7.60 -17.48
C ILE A 356 32.10 -7.73 -17.75
N VAL A 357 31.68 -8.75 -18.49
CA VAL A 357 30.26 -8.99 -18.79
C VAL A 357 29.45 -9.22 -17.51
N CYS A 358 29.92 -10.08 -16.59
CA CYS A 358 29.25 -10.30 -15.31
C CYS A 358 29.15 -9.02 -14.47
N THR A 359 30.18 -8.19 -14.46
CA THR A 359 30.20 -6.92 -13.72
C THR A 359 29.18 -5.94 -14.28
N LEU A 360 29.13 -5.77 -15.60
CA LEU A 360 28.17 -4.88 -16.26
C LEU A 360 26.73 -5.34 -16.04
N LEU A 361 26.46 -6.63 -16.16
CA LEU A 361 25.14 -7.19 -15.87
C LEU A 361 24.74 -6.99 -14.41
N SER A 362 25.69 -7.11 -13.48
CA SER A 362 25.46 -6.85 -12.05
C SER A 362 25.14 -5.39 -11.76
N ILE A 363 25.80 -4.45 -12.44
CA ILE A 363 25.51 -3.01 -12.33
C ILE A 363 24.10 -2.71 -12.88
N ILE A 364 23.75 -3.24 -14.06
CA ILE A 364 22.44 -3.02 -14.67
C ILE A 364 21.33 -3.55 -13.74
N MET A 365 21.45 -4.78 -13.27
CA MET A 365 20.45 -5.38 -12.36
C MET A 365 20.35 -4.61 -11.04
N SER A 366 21.48 -4.18 -10.47
CA SER A 366 21.52 -3.34 -9.26
C SER A 366 20.73 -2.06 -9.43
N CYS A 367 20.98 -1.30 -10.50
CA CYS A 367 20.29 -0.04 -10.74
C CYS A 367 18.79 -0.23 -10.99
N CYS A 368 18.38 -1.30 -11.69
CA CYS A 368 16.97 -1.65 -11.84
C CYS A 368 16.30 -1.97 -10.49
N ALA A 369 16.95 -2.76 -9.63
CA ALA A 369 16.45 -3.11 -8.31
C ALA A 369 16.32 -1.90 -7.37
N ILE A 370 17.26 -0.95 -7.45
CA ILE A 370 17.19 0.32 -6.70
C ILE A 370 16.01 1.18 -7.18
N HIS A 371 15.73 1.19 -8.49
CA HIS A 371 14.72 2.08 -9.06
C HIS A 371 13.30 1.77 -8.57
N ILE A 372 12.98 0.50 -8.28
CA ILE A 372 11.64 0.07 -7.84
C ILE A 372 11.20 0.76 -6.54
N PRO A 373 11.90 0.61 -5.40
CA PRO A 373 11.48 1.23 -4.15
C PRO A 373 11.61 2.75 -4.18
N ILE A 374 12.66 3.29 -4.82
CA ILE A 374 12.85 4.75 -4.94
C ILE A 374 11.75 5.39 -5.80
N GLY A 375 11.37 4.71 -6.89
CA GLY A 375 10.27 5.13 -7.74
C GLY A 375 8.92 5.05 -7.02
N ASN A 376 8.70 4.03 -6.19
CA ASN A 376 7.51 3.93 -5.36
C ASN A 376 7.43 5.10 -4.34
N GLU A 377 8.51 5.37 -3.59
CA GLU A 377 8.55 6.51 -2.65
C GLU A 377 8.34 7.84 -3.35
N MET A 378 9.04 8.10 -4.46
CA MET A 378 8.86 9.33 -5.24
C MET A 378 7.42 9.46 -5.78
N GLY A 379 6.74 8.35 -6.04
CA GLY A 379 5.37 8.32 -6.56
C GLY A 379 4.36 8.70 -5.49
N VAL A 380 4.59 8.23 -4.27
CA VAL A 380 3.81 8.64 -3.10
C VAL A 380 4.01 10.12 -2.79
N GLU A 381 5.25 10.61 -2.85
CA GLU A 381 5.59 12.02 -2.58
C GLU A 381 4.91 13.00 -3.54
N THR A 382 4.82 12.63 -4.83
CA THR A 382 4.22 13.46 -5.87
C THR A 382 2.69 13.46 -5.81
N THR A 383 2.08 12.31 -5.51
CA THR A 383 0.61 12.14 -5.55
C THR A 383 -0.10 12.45 -4.25
N TYR A 384 0.62 12.80 -3.18
CA TYR A 384 0.03 13.17 -1.89
C TYR A 384 -1.06 14.27 -2.02
N PRO A 385 -2.19 14.19 -1.29
CA PRO A 385 -2.60 13.16 -0.32
C PRO A 385 -3.43 12.04 -0.98
N VAL A 386 -2.87 11.25 -1.90
CA VAL A 386 -3.47 9.99 -2.35
C VAL A 386 -2.89 8.84 -1.51
N GLN A 387 -3.71 7.84 -1.20
CA GLN A 387 -3.26 6.65 -0.46
C GLN A 387 -2.09 5.95 -1.18
N GLU A 388 -1.09 5.52 -0.42
CA GLU A 388 0.16 4.99 -0.98
C GLU A 388 -0.03 3.72 -1.81
N SER A 389 -1.01 2.90 -1.45
CA SER A 389 -1.40 1.71 -2.19
C SER A 389 -1.85 2.05 -3.62
N ILE A 390 -2.54 3.17 -3.82
CA ILE A 390 -3.02 3.57 -5.15
C ILE A 390 -1.84 4.00 -6.04
N SER A 391 -0.97 4.88 -5.54
CA SER A 391 0.14 5.41 -6.34
C SER A 391 1.15 4.30 -6.71
N THR A 392 1.52 3.47 -5.74
CA THR A 392 2.40 2.32 -6.00
C THR A 392 1.75 1.25 -6.86
N GLY A 393 0.46 0.99 -6.68
CA GLY A 393 -0.28 0.04 -7.50
C GLY A 393 -0.37 0.47 -8.97
N VAL A 394 -0.60 1.76 -9.24
CA VAL A 394 -0.57 2.32 -10.60
C VAL A 394 0.81 2.15 -11.22
N LEU A 395 1.89 2.54 -10.53
CA LEU A 395 3.26 2.39 -11.02
C LEU A 395 3.60 0.93 -11.34
N ASN A 396 3.30 0.00 -10.43
CA ASN A 396 3.53 -1.42 -10.63
C ASN A 396 2.72 -1.99 -11.81
N THR A 397 1.47 -1.56 -11.98
CA THR A 397 0.59 -2.03 -13.07
C THR A 397 1.17 -1.67 -14.44
N PHE A 398 1.61 -0.41 -14.62
CA PHE A 398 2.28 0.00 -15.86
C PHE A 398 3.65 -0.64 -16.02
N GLY A 399 4.40 -0.82 -14.93
CA GLY A 399 5.68 -1.53 -14.94
C GLY A 399 5.56 -2.97 -15.46
N GLN A 400 4.58 -3.73 -14.96
CA GLN A 400 4.29 -5.10 -15.41
C GLN A 400 3.80 -5.14 -16.87
N THR A 401 2.97 -4.18 -17.28
CA THR A 401 2.49 -4.08 -18.66
C THR A 401 3.64 -3.82 -19.64
N TRP A 402 4.57 -2.94 -19.26
CA TRP A 402 5.76 -2.64 -20.05
C TRP A 402 6.77 -3.78 -20.05
N LEU A 403 6.90 -4.50 -18.92
CA LEU A 403 7.70 -5.73 -18.82
C LEU A 403 7.25 -6.78 -19.86
N PHE A 404 5.95 -7.03 -19.93
CA PHE A 404 5.34 -7.92 -20.90
C PHE A 404 5.56 -7.42 -22.34
N SER A 405 5.24 -6.16 -22.60
CA SER A 405 5.35 -5.57 -23.95
C SER A 405 6.79 -5.58 -24.48
N LEU A 406 7.76 -5.17 -23.67
CA LEU A 406 9.17 -5.12 -24.07
C LEU A 406 9.72 -6.51 -24.36
N TYR A 407 9.26 -7.53 -23.62
CA TYR A 407 9.64 -8.92 -23.90
C TYR A 407 9.24 -9.35 -25.32
N PHE A 408 7.99 -9.14 -25.73
CA PHE A 408 7.52 -9.49 -27.07
C PHE A 408 8.22 -8.68 -28.17
N ILE A 409 8.48 -7.40 -27.93
CA ILE A 409 9.20 -6.54 -28.88
C ILE A 409 10.63 -7.08 -29.09
N LEU A 410 11.38 -7.35 -28.02
CA LEU A 410 12.75 -7.87 -28.10
C LEU A 410 12.81 -9.26 -28.75
N TYR A 411 11.81 -10.10 -28.49
CA TYR A 411 11.67 -11.41 -29.14
C TYR A 411 11.42 -11.28 -30.65
N ALA A 412 10.44 -10.46 -31.04
CA ALA A 412 10.09 -10.23 -32.44
C ALA A 412 11.26 -9.60 -33.22
N LEU A 413 11.99 -8.67 -32.59
CA LEU A 413 13.20 -8.08 -33.17
C LEU A 413 14.30 -9.11 -33.37
N GLN A 414 14.45 -10.07 -32.45
CA GLN A 414 15.47 -11.12 -32.55
C GLN A 414 15.21 -12.06 -33.73
N ASP A 415 13.94 -12.39 -33.98
CA ASP A 415 13.55 -13.24 -35.11
C ASP A 415 13.63 -12.50 -36.45
N SER A 416 13.47 -11.17 -36.43
CA SER A 416 13.46 -10.34 -37.63
C SER A 416 14.79 -10.37 -38.41
N HIS A 417 14.72 -10.01 -39.70
CA HIS A 417 15.88 -9.93 -40.60
C HIS A 417 16.10 -8.51 -41.17
N TRP A 418 15.58 -7.49 -40.48
CA TRP A 418 15.50 -6.14 -41.02
C TRP A 418 16.86 -5.47 -41.22
N ILE A 419 17.77 -5.62 -40.25
CA ILE A 419 19.07 -4.91 -40.26
C ILE A 419 20.24 -5.90 -40.31
N TYR A 420 20.21 -6.94 -39.47
CA TYR A 420 21.25 -7.96 -39.44
C TYR A 420 20.76 -9.24 -40.13
N LYS A 421 21.58 -9.80 -41.02
CA LYS A 421 21.30 -11.11 -41.64
C LYS A 421 21.52 -12.22 -40.59
N SER A 422 20.56 -13.14 -40.47
CA SER A 422 20.63 -14.27 -39.54
C SER A 422 21.84 -15.16 -39.86
N SER A 423 22.81 -15.21 -38.94
CA SER A 423 24.04 -16.01 -39.09
C SER A 423 23.90 -17.45 -38.59
N GLY A 424 22.69 -18.02 -38.65
CA GLY A 424 22.40 -19.42 -38.30
C GLY A 424 22.43 -19.74 -36.79
N LYS A 425 22.96 -18.86 -35.93
CA LYS A 425 22.90 -18.99 -34.46
C LYS A 425 22.01 -17.90 -33.86
N GLY A 426 20.71 -18.12 -33.86
CA GLY A 426 19.78 -17.38 -32.98
C GLY A 426 19.23 -16.04 -33.47
N GLY A 427 19.16 -15.81 -34.79
CA GLY A 427 18.52 -14.62 -35.37
C GLY A 427 19.37 -13.34 -35.27
N SER A 428 18.73 -12.18 -35.40
CA SER A 428 19.34 -10.85 -35.31
C SER A 428 19.40 -10.33 -33.87
N TRP A 429 20.00 -11.11 -32.96
CA TRP A 429 20.15 -10.73 -31.54
C TRP A 429 20.82 -9.36 -31.33
N GLN A 430 21.64 -8.92 -32.30
CA GLN A 430 22.22 -7.58 -32.33
C GLN A 430 21.14 -6.49 -32.33
N LEU A 431 20.09 -6.65 -33.15
CA LEU A 431 19.00 -5.70 -33.27
C LEU A 431 18.23 -5.56 -31.97
N SER A 432 17.95 -6.67 -31.27
CA SER A 432 17.28 -6.63 -29.98
C SER A 432 18.10 -5.86 -28.94
N LEU A 433 19.43 -6.06 -28.90
CA LEU A 433 20.27 -5.30 -27.98
C LEU A 433 20.40 -3.82 -28.37
N ASP A 434 20.45 -3.49 -29.66
CA ASP A 434 20.46 -2.10 -30.13
C ASP A 434 19.16 -1.38 -29.75
N PHE A 435 18.02 -2.05 -29.87
CA PHE A 435 16.75 -1.53 -29.39
C PHE A 435 16.74 -1.35 -27.86
N TRP A 436 17.31 -2.30 -27.12
CA TRP A 436 17.43 -2.21 -25.67
C TRP A 436 18.29 -1.01 -25.22
N VAL A 437 19.39 -0.72 -25.94
CA VAL A 437 20.18 0.51 -25.76
C VAL A 437 19.34 1.75 -26.08
N ALA A 438 18.65 1.77 -27.21
CA ALA A 438 17.85 2.91 -27.64
C ALA A 438 16.76 3.27 -26.60
N VAL A 439 16.04 2.27 -26.09
CA VAL A 439 15.03 2.45 -25.04
C VAL A 439 15.66 2.95 -23.73
N SER A 440 16.83 2.43 -23.36
CA SER A 440 17.53 2.85 -22.13
C SER A 440 18.02 4.29 -22.21
N VAL A 441 18.58 4.70 -23.35
CA VAL A 441 19.04 6.07 -23.60
C VAL A 441 17.86 7.04 -23.69
N LEU A 442 16.79 6.66 -24.37
CA LEU A 442 15.56 7.45 -24.43
C LEU A 442 14.97 7.67 -23.03
N ASN A 443 14.97 6.63 -22.18
CA ASN A 443 14.51 6.73 -20.80
C ASN A 443 15.36 7.71 -19.98
N ALA A 444 16.69 7.65 -20.11
CA ALA A 444 17.59 8.60 -19.46
C ALA A 444 17.34 10.04 -19.91
N PHE A 445 17.13 10.25 -21.21
CA PHE A 445 16.82 11.56 -21.76
C PHE A 445 15.48 12.11 -21.23
N ILE A 446 14.43 11.29 -21.22
CA ILE A 446 13.12 11.68 -20.67
C ILE A 446 13.25 12.02 -19.18
N ALA A 447 13.96 11.18 -18.41
CA ALA A 447 14.17 11.41 -16.99
C ALA A 447 14.92 12.72 -16.72
N LEU A 448 16.01 12.99 -17.45
CA LEU A 448 16.82 14.20 -17.25
C LEU A 448 16.05 15.49 -17.54
N LEU A 449 15.21 15.52 -18.58
CA LEU A 449 14.50 16.72 -19.00
C LEU A 449 13.21 16.96 -18.23
N PHE A 450 12.42 15.90 -18.04
CA PHE A 450 11.02 16.05 -17.61
C PHE A 450 10.77 15.63 -16.16
N LEU A 451 11.64 14.84 -15.53
CA LEU A 451 11.44 14.37 -14.15
C LEU A 451 11.77 15.49 -13.14
N LYS A 452 10.73 16.21 -12.71
CA LYS A 452 10.78 17.27 -11.70
C LYS A 452 9.70 17.04 -10.63
N PRO A 453 9.80 15.93 -9.86
CA PRO A 453 8.83 15.59 -8.84
C PRO A 453 8.75 16.69 -7.77
N ARG A 454 7.53 16.96 -7.30
CA ARG A 454 7.26 17.78 -6.12
C ARG A 454 7.15 16.85 -4.90
N TYR A 455 7.69 17.29 -3.77
CA TYR A 455 7.71 16.51 -2.53
C TYR A 455 6.66 17.03 -1.55
N ASN A 456 5.39 16.80 -1.90
CA ASN A 456 4.26 17.39 -1.17
C ASN A 456 4.10 16.79 0.23
N ARG A 457 4.41 15.50 0.42
CA ARG A 457 4.34 14.80 1.72
C ARG A 457 5.45 15.26 2.66
N LEU A 458 6.69 15.36 2.18
CA LEU A 458 7.81 15.90 2.98
C LEU A 458 7.56 17.32 3.50
N GLN A 459 7.00 18.20 2.66
CA GLN A 459 6.66 19.57 3.07
C GLN A 459 5.64 19.59 4.22
N MET A 460 4.58 18.78 4.10
CA MET A 460 3.57 18.61 5.17
C MET A 460 4.17 18.08 6.48
N GLU A 461 5.10 17.12 6.42
CA GLU A 461 5.77 16.61 7.62
C GLU A 461 6.70 17.65 8.27
N GLU A 462 7.33 18.52 7.48
CA GLU A 462 8.16 19.62 7.98
C GLU A 462 7.29 20.70 8.65
N GLU A 463 6.16 21.06 8.04
CA GLU A 463 5.18 22.01 8.59
C GLU A 463 4.57 21.49 9.90
N ALA A 464 4.21 20.21 9.97
CA ALA A 464 3.67 19.59 11.19
C ALA A 464 4.69 19.62 12.34
N LYS A 465 5.96 19.32 12.07
CA LYS A 465 7.03 19.39 13.07
C LYS A 465 7.28 20.81 13.57
N ALA A 466 7.34 21.79 12.65
CA ALA A 466 7.49 23.20 13.03
C ALA A 466 6.34 23.67 13.92
N THR A 467 5.12 23.20 13.64
CA THR A 467 3.94 23.48 14.46
C THR A 467 4.08 22.86 15.86
N GLU A 468 4.51 21.61 15.95
CA GLU A 468 4.72 20.91 17.23
C GLU A 468 5.83 21.57 18.09
N GLU A 469 6.94 21.97 17.46
CA GLU A 469 8.03 22.70 18.12
C GLU A 469 7.57 24.06 18.63
N SER A 470 6.81 24.83 17.84
CA SER A 470 6.30 26.14 18.28
C SER A 470 5.30 26.02 19.45
N ILE A 471 4.45 24.99 19.45
CA ILE A 471 3.57 24.67 20.59
C ILE A 471 4.40 24.32 21.82
N ARG A 472 5.46 23.51 21.67
CA ARG A 472 6.33 23.11 22.78
C ARG A 472 7.09 24.30 23.37
N GLU A 473 7.66 25.17 22.53
CA GLU A 473 8.33 26.39 22.98
C GLU A 473 7.36 27.34 23.71
N SER A 474 6.14 27.47 23.19
CA SER A 474 5.08 28.26 23.84
C SER A 474 4.69 27.67 25.20
N ALA A 475 4.55 26.34 25.31
CA ALA A 475 4.23 25.65 26.55
C ALA A 475 5.36 25.77 27.60
N ILE A 476 6.62 25.68 27.19
CA ILE A 476 7.78 25.89 28.05
C ILE A 476 7.79 27.33 28.57
N THR A 477 7.58 28.31 27.70
CA THR A 477 7.51 29.73 28.08
C THR A 477 6.41 29.97 29.11
N ILE A 478 5.21 29.43 28.88
CA ILE A 478 4.09 29.51 29.84
C ILE A 478 4.47 28.85 31.18
N SER A 479 5.08 27.66 31.15
CA SER A 479 5.47 26.92 32.35
C SER A 479 6.52 27.65 33.21
N LEU A 480 7.43 28.40 32.59
CA LEU A 480 8.45 29.21 33.27
C LEU A 480 7.88 30.50 33.87
N PHE A 481 6.80 31.05 33.30
CA PHE A 481 6.16 32.28 33.79
C PHE A 481 5.15 32.03 34.93
N ILE A 482 4.51 30.86 34.99
CA ILE A 482 3.50 30.51 36.01
C ILE A 482 4.02 30.65 37.48
N PRO A 483 5.25 30.24 37.84
CA PRO A 483 5.77 30.40 39.20
C PRO A 483 5.93 31.87 39.62
N HIS A 484 6.28 32.75 38.67
CA HIS A 484 6.44 34.19 38.92
C HIS A 484 5.10 34.91 39.11
N LEU A 485 4.03 34.46 38.45
CA LEU A 485 2.67 34.98 38.63
C LEU A 485 2.08 34.67 40.01
N ARG A 486 2.47 33.55 40.65
CA ARG A 486 2.00 33.16 41.99
C ARG A 486 2.66 33.92 43.15
N MET A 487 3.73 34.67 42.89
CA MET A 487 4.49 35.39 43.93
C MET A 487 3.97 36.80 44.22
N PHE A 488 3.00 37.31 43.44
CA PHE A 488 2.45 38.66 43.61
C PHE A 488 1.02 38.60 44.18
N PRO A 489 0.73 39.28 45.31
CA PRO A 489 -0.62 39.37 45.84
C PRO A 489 -1.53 40.17 44.89
N SER A 490 -2.78 39.73 44.75
CA SER A 490 -3.81 40.23 43.82
C SER A 490 -4.23 41.70 44.01
N SER A 491 -3.57 42.44 44.90
CA SER A 491 -3.91 43.80 45.34
C SER A 491 -3.01 44.89 44.74
N PHE A 492 -2.04 44.57 43.89
CA PHE A 492 -1.22 45.57 43.20
C PHE A 492 -1.80 45.96 41.83
N LEU A 493 -2.03 47.26 41.62
CA LEU A 493 -2.42 47.91 40.35
C LEU A 493 -1.50 47.58 39.14
N ILE A 494 -0.36 46.94 39.38
CA ILE A 494 0.63 46.54 38.37
C ILE A 494 0.25 45.20 37.70
N TYR A 495 -0.56 44.34 38.35
CA TYR A 495 -0.92 43.02 37.84
C TYR A 495 -1.63 43.03 36.46
N PRO A 496 -2.64 43.89 36.20
CA PRO A 496 -3.24 43.97 34.86
C PRO A 496 -2.30 44.58 33.82
N LEU A 497 -1.39 45.49 34.22
CA LEU A 497 -0.40 46.10 33.34
C LEU A 497 0.71 45.10 32.96
N PHE A 498 1.14 44.28 33.90
CA PHE A 498 2.15 43.24 33.69
C PHE A 498 1.58 42.09 32.85
N LEU A 499 0.33 41.69 33.09
CA LEU A 499 -0.37 40.71 32.25
C LEU A 499 -0.55 41.22 30.82
N THR A 500 -0.88 42.50 30.62
CA THR A 500 -0.97 43.10 29.28
C THR A 500 0.38 43.26 28.60
N ILE A 501 1.46 43.59 29.33
CA ILE A 501 2.83 43.65 28.77
C ILE A 501 3.33 42.25 28.39
N VAL A 502 3.08 41.23 29.22
CA VAL A 502 3.39 39.83 28.91
C VAL A 502 2.57 39.35 27.72
N LEU A 503 1.27 39.67 27.65
CA LEU A 503 0.43 39.38 26.49
C LEU A 503 0.85 40.15 25.22
N ALA A 504 1.44 41.34 25.37
CA ALA A 504 1.95 42.17 24.27
C ALA A 504 3.37 41.80 23.80
N GLN A 505 4.10 40.96 24.54
CA GLN A 505 5.38 40.39 24.13
C GLN A 505 5.24 39.12 23.31
N PHE A 506 4.03 38.54 23.24
CA PHE A 506 3.74 37.52 22.22
C PHE A 506 3.69 38.21 20.86
N PRO A 507 4.36 37.64 19.83
CA PRO A 507 4.27 38.18 18.48
C PRO A 507 2.79 38.25 18.08
N ASN A 508 2.36 39.41 17.57
CA ASN A 508 1.03 39.59 17.00
C ASN A 508 0.80 38.45 16.00
N ASN A 509 -0.21 37.68 16.32
CA ASN A 509 -0.45 36.37 15.76
C ASN A 509 -1.22 36.46 14.44
N ASP A 510 -0.75 37.29 13.50
CA ASP A 510 -1.42 37.51 12.22
C ASP A 510 -1.02 36.47 11.14
N SER A 511 -0.38 35.36 11.55
CA SER A 511 -0.13 34.22 10.66
C SER A 511 -0.36 32.85 11.28
N ILE A 512 -0.98 32.76 12.47
CA ILE A 512 -1.67 31.53 12.85
C ILE A 512 -2.99 31.54 12.08
N VAL A 513 -3.09 30.63 11.12
CA VAL A 513 -4.39 30.17 10.65
C VAL A 513 -5.13 29.72 11.92
N HIS A 514 -6.08 30.55 12.38
CA HIS A 514 -6.98 30.19 13.46
C HIS A 514 -7.60 28.84 13.09
N HIS A 515 -7.15 27.77 13.75
CA HIS A 515 -7.95 26.59 13.88
C HIS A 515 -9.10 26.98 14.82
N ASP A 516 -10.13 27.62 14.26
CA ASP A 516 -11.39 27.93 14.93
C ASP A 516 -12.19 26.64 15.17
N GLY A 517 -11.62 25.70 15.92
CA GLY A 517 -12.28 24.50 16.43
C GLY A 517 -12.57 24.67 17.92
N ARG A 518 -13.80 24.34 18.36
CA ARG A 518 -14.18 24.36 19.78
C ARG A 518 -14.34 22.94 20.29
N LEU A 519 -14.02 22.73 21.57
CA LEU A 519 -14.24 21.46 22.26
C LEU A 519 -15.70 21.37 22.73
N TRP A 520 -16.32 20.22 22.50
CA TRP A 520 -17.68 19.91 22.94
C TRP A 520 -17.70 18.60 23.71
N ASP A 521 -18.41 18.60 24.83
CA ASP A 521 -18.73 17.39 25.58
C ASP A 521 -20.02 16.78 25.02
N VAL A 522 -19.96 15.52 24.60
CA VAL A 522 -21.10 14.73 24.13
C VAL A 522 -21.48 13.74 25.22
N VAL A 523 -22.73 13.72 25.62
CA VAL A 523 -23.27 12.73 26.57
C VAL A 523 -24.38 11.95 25.89
N ILE A 524 -24.29 10.63 25.90
CA ILE A 524 -25.25 9.73 25.25
C ILE A 524 -25.85 8.80 26.28
N GLU A 525 -27.17 8.68 26.29
CA GLU A 525 -27.89 7.68 27.10
C GLU A 525 -28.43 6.56 26.21
N THR A 526 -27.92 5.35 26.41
CA THR A 526 -28.42 4.13 25.76
C THR A 526 -29.74 3.71 26.41
N CYS A 527 -30.69 3.19 25.62
CA CYS A 527 -31.97 2.71 26.16
C CYS A 527 -31.77 1.62 27.22
N ASP A 528 -32.65 1.58 28.22
CA ASP A 528 -32.74 0.48 29.18
C ASP A 528 -33.76 -0.57 28.70
N LYS A 529 -33.43 -1.25 27.61
CA LYS A 529 -34.20 -2.36 27.03
C LYS A 529 -33.27 -3.53 26.74
N ASP A 530 -33.75 -4.75 26.88
CA ASP A 530 -32.95 -5.94 26.62
C ASP A 530 -32.36 -5.92 25.20
N GLY A 531 -31.03 -6.02 25.11
CA GLY A 531 -30.29 -6.01 23.84
C GLY A 531 -30.10 -4.62 23.22
N ALA A 532 -30.30 -3.55 23.99
CA ALA A 532 -30.10 -2.16 23.53
C ALA A 532 -28.63 -1.75 23.37
N GLY A 533 -27.71 -2.47 23.99
CA GLY A 533 -26.28 -2.17 23.97
C GLY A 533 -25.57 -2.65 22.70
N THR A 534 -24.41 -2.07 22.39
CA THR A 534 -23.66 -2.39 21.18
C THR A 534 -22.15 -2.38 21.41
N ASP A 535 -21.44 -3.38 20.86
CA ASP A 535 -19.98 -3.34 20.73
C ASP A 535 -19.52 -2.86 19.34
N ALA A 536 -20.46 -2.35 18.54
CA ALA A 536 -20.18 -1.83 17.20
C ALA A 536 -19.53 -0.44 17.29
N ALA A 537 -18.78 -0.06 16.26
CA ALA A 537 -18.28 1.31 16.14
C ALA A 537 -19.46 2.28 15.94
N ALA A 538 -19.64 3.22 16.86
CA ALA A 538 -20.71 4.22 16.84
C ALA A 538 -20.20 5.56 16.32
N TYR A 539 -21.05 6.26 15.55
CA TYR A 539 -20.71 7.53 14.94
C TYR A 539 -21.81 8.57 15.18
N LEU A 540 -21.39 9.80 15.46
CA LEU A 540 -22.24 10.99 15.56
C LEU A 540 -22.00 11.88 14.34
N LYS A 541 -23.07 12.21 13.64
CA LYS A 541 -23.06 13.16 12.52
C LYS A 541 -23.76 14.44 12.94
N ILE A 542 -23.09 15.58 12.80
CA ILE A 542 -23.60 16.92 13.15
C ILE A 542 -23.91 17.67 11.85
N PHE A 543 -25.04 18.37 11.82
CA PHE A 543 -25.51 19.15 10.66
C PHE A 543 -25.55 20.63 11.00
N TYR A 544 -25.03 21.46 10.10
CA TYR A 544 -24.86 22.90 10.30
C TYR A 544 -25.76 23.72 9.37
N GLU A 545 -26.08 24.94 9.79
CA GLU A 545 -26.90 25.89 9.02
C GLU A 545 -26.09 26.50 7.86
N SER A 546 -24.86 26.90 8.15
CA SER A 546 -23.92 27.52 7.21
C SER A 546 -23.35 26.47 6.25
N GLY A 547 -23.64 26.63 4.96
CA GLY A 547 -23.06 25.82 3.89
C GLY A 547 -23.73 24.48 3.61
N HIS A 548 -24.78 24.09 4.37
CA HIS A 548 -25.43 22.77 4.25
C HIS A 548 -24.44 21.60 4.38
N ASP A 549 -23.40 21.80 5.19
CA ASP A 549 -22.33 20.81 5.42
C ASP A 549 -22.64 19.95 6.65
N SER A 550 -21.93 18.81 6.76
CA SER A 550 -22.05 17.91 7.91
C SER A 550 -20.72 17.26 8.26
N GLU A 551 -20.42 17.17 9.55
CA GLU A 551 -19.22 16.50 10.05
C GLU A 551 -19.59 15.21 10.78
N THR A 552 -18.73 14.19 10.72
CA THR A 552 -18.97 12.89 11.33
C THR A 552 -17.83 12.51 12.27
N PHE A 553 -18.18 12.14 13.49
CA PHE A 553 -17.25 11.83 14.57
C PHE A 553 -17.43 10.38 15.00
N HIS A 554 -16.32 9.66 15.16
CA HIS A 554 -16.31 8.34 15.79
C HIS A 554 -16.35 8.52 17.31
N LEU A 555 -17.23 7.78 17.98
CA LEU A 555 -17.41 7.85 19.42
C LEU A 555 -16.78 6.61 20.07
N ASP A 556 -15.69 6.80 20.80
CA ASP A 556 -14.96 5.72 21.47
C ASP A 556 -14.14 6.30 22.64
N ASN A 557 -14.29 5.71 23.83
CA ASN A 557 -13.42 5.97 24.97
C ASN A 557 -12.41 4.83 25.13
N PRO A 558 -11.11 5.09 24.93
CA PRO A 558 -10.11 4.03 24.91
C PRO A 558 -10.04 3.28 26.25
N GLY A 559 -10.33 1.98 26.22
CA GLY A 559 -10.21 1.09 27.37
C GLY A 559 -11.45 0.99 28.26
N ARG A 560 -12.58 1.60 27.84
CA ARG A 560 -13.89 1.44 28.48
C ARG A 560 -14.83 0.69 27.54
N ASN A 561 -15.75 -0.10 28.10
CA ASN A 561 -16.87 -0.61 27.31
C ASN A 561 -17.96 0.46 27.32
N ASP A 562 -18.17 1.09 26.17
CA ASP A 562 -19.17 2.15 25.99
C ASP A 562 -20.46 1.54 25.39
N PHE A 563 -21.56 2.29 25.46
CA PHE A 563 -22.85 1.94 24.85
C PHE A 563 -23.51 0.68 25.40
N GLU A 564 -23.40 0.47 26.70
CA GLU A 564 -24.09 -0.59 27.43
C GLU A 564 -25.57 -0.27 27.67
N GLN A 565 -26.39 -1.29 27.90
CA GLN A 565 -27.80 -1.10 28.22
C GLN A 565 -27.97 -0.19 29.45
N GLY A 566 -28.74 0.89 29.29
CA GLY A 566 -28.98 1.88 30.34
C GLY A 566 -27.75 2.73 30.75
N SER A 567 -26.62 2.64 30.03
CA SER A 567 -25.44 3.44 30.36
C SER A 567 -25.54 4.88 29.88
N ARG A 568 -24.79 5.75 30.57
CA ARG A 568 -24.47 7.11 30.12
C ARG A 568 -22.99 7.22 29.84
N ASP A 569 -22.66 7.51 28.60
CA ASP A 569 -21.29 7.58 28.12
C ASP A 569 -20.97 9.00 27.66
N HIS A 570 -19.74 9.43 27.95
CA HIS A 570 -19.28 10.81 27.78
C HIS A 570 -18.11 10.82 26.79
N PHE A 571 -18.16 11.67 25.78
CA PHE A 571 -17.13 11.82 24.75
C PHE A 571 -16.75 13.28 24.59
N LYS A 572 -15.53 13.54 24.12
CA LYS A 572 -15.04 14.88 23.82
C LYS A 572 -14.73 15.00 22.35
N ILE A 573 -15.41 15.90 21.65
CA ILE A 573 -15.24 16.10 20.20
C ILE A 573 -14.85 17.54 19.89
N PHE A 574 -14.00 17.73 18.89
CA PHE A 574 -13.58 19.04 18.41
C PHE A 574 -14.22 19.34 17.06
N PHE A 575 -14.97 20.43 16.96
CA PHE A 575 -15.56 20.87 15.70
C PHE A 575 -15.72 22.39 15.62
N LYS A 576 -15.82 22.92 14.40
CA LYS A 576 -15.63 24.34 14.11
C LYS A 576 -16.89 25.20 14.21
N GLN A 577 -18.01 24.64 13.80
CA GLN A 577 -19.26 25.39 13.62
C GLN A 577 -20.11 25.39 14.91
N SER A 578 -20.86 26.47 15.15
CA SER A 578 -21.71 26.65 16.35
C SER A 578 -23.20 26.77 16.04
N ASP A 579 -23.54 26.78 14.76
CA ASP A 579 -24.85 26.87 14.14
C ASP A 579 -25.40 25.46 13.83
N ILE A 580 -25.46 24.62 14.86
CA ILE A 580 -25.96 23.25 14.75
C ILE A 580 -27.47 23.26 14.58
N VAL A 581 -27.96 22.60 13.53
CA VAL A 581 -29.40 22.50 13.20
C VAL A 581 -29.97 21.15 13.63
N ASN A 582 -29.21 20.07 13.48
CA ASN A 582 -29.64 18.72 13.88
C ASN A 582 -28.43 17.80 14.06
N MET A 583 -28.68 16.60 14.58
CA MET A 583 -27.71 15.52 14.72
C MET A 583 -28.29 14.17 14.29
N GLY A 584 -27.41 13.24 13.92
CA GLY A 584 -27.76 11.87 13.59
C GLY A 584 -26.76 10.86 14.13
N LEU A 585 -27.24 9.65 14.38
CA LEU A 585 -26.44 8.52 14.84
C LEU A 585 -26.50 7.39 13.82
N PHE A 586 -25.38 6.69 13.66
CA PHE A 586 -25.32 5.41 12.98
C PHE A 586 -24.21 4.57 13.60
N TRP A 587 -24.25 3.28 13.37
CA TRP A 587 -23.21 2.35 13.83
C TRP A 587 -22.76 1.45 12.68
N TRP A 588 -21.55 0.91 12.76
CA TRP A 588 -20.99 0.04 11.73
C TRP A 588 -20.61 -1.33 12.30
N PRO A 589 -21.10 -2.44 11.71
CA PRO A 589 -20.87 -3.78 12.26
C PRO A 589 -19.39 -4.18 12.23
N GLY A 590 -18.93 -4.76 13.34
CA GLY A 590 -17.76 -5.62 13.39
C GLY A 590 -18.08 -7.06 12.98
N PHE A 591 -17.17 -8.01 13.23
CA PHE A 591 -17.32 -9.43 12.85
C PHE A 591 -18.38 -10.21 13.67
N SER A 592 -19.13 -9.55 14.55
CA SER A 592 -20.16 -10.14 15.43
C SER A 592 -21.51 -10.26 14.70
N LEU A 593 -22.22 -11.36 14.98
CA LEU A 593 -23.55 -11.64 14.43
C LEU A 593 -24.62 -10.90 15.26
N SER A 594 -25.46 -10.11 14.57
CA SER A 594 -26.59 -9.30 15.08
C SER A 594 -26.25 -8.35 16.23
N GLN A 595 -25.88 -7.11 15.89
CA GLN A 595 -25.83 -6.00 16.84
C GLN A 595 -27.00 -5.04 16.59
N SER A 596 -27.49 -4.42 17.64
CA SER A 596 -28.60 -3.47 17.61
C SER A 596 -28.36 -2.44 18.70
N TRP A 597 -28.49 -1.16 18.37
CA TRP A 597 -28.24 -0.08 19.33
C TRP A 597 -29.49 0.77 19.50
N CYS A 598 -29.94 0.99 20.73
CA CYS A 598 -31.07 1.87 21.04
C CYS A 598 -30.59 3.04 21.88
N VAL A 599 -30.96 4.27 21.50
CA VAL A 599 -30.54 5.49 22.19
C VAL A 599 -31.77 6.29 22.62
N ASN A 600 -31.78 6.76 23.87
CA ASN A 600 -32.82 7.66 24.38
C ASN A 600 -32.56 9.09 23.89
N TRP A 601 -31.43 9.69 24.29
CA TRP A 601 -31.07 11.06 23.95
C TRP A 601 -29.56 11.27 23.90
N VAL A 602 -29.16 12.38 23.27
CA VAL A 602 -27.80 12.88 23.18
C VAL A 602 -27.76 14.35 23.60
N LEU A 603 -26.81 14.71 24.46
CA LEU A 603 -26.53 16.10 24.86
C LEU A 603 -25.18 16.53 24.28
N LEU A 604 -25.15 17.74 23.70
CA LEU A 604 -23.92 18.43 23.31
C LEU A 604 -23.77 19.65 24.21
N LEU A 605 -22.68 19.72 24.95
CA LEU A 605 -22.37 20.82 25.87
C LEU A 605 -21.08 21.51 25.46
N ASN A 606 -21.07 22.83 25.55
CA ASN A 606 -19.87 23.62 25.38
C ASN A 606 -19.81 24.67 26.48
N SER A 607 -18.82 24.53 27.37
CA SER A 607 -18.61 25.44 28.49
C SER A 607 -18.21 26.85 28.07
N ASP A 608 -17.47 26.98 26.97
CA ASP A 608 -16.87 28.25 26.53
C ASP A 608 -17.92 29.18 25.92
N THR A 609 -18.94 28.61 25.29
CA THR A 609 -20.03 29.33 24.62
C THR A 609 -21.33 29.33 25.40
N GLU A 610 -21.35 28.67 26.56
CA GLU A 610 -22.55 28.37 27.35
C GLU A 610 -23.70 27.80 26.47
N ALA A 611 -23.33 27.00 25.47
CA ALA A 611 -24.28 26.38 24.55
C ALA A 611 -24.58 24.95 25.01
N CYS A 612 -25.86 24.58 24.94
CA CYS A 612 -26.28 23.21 25.11
C CYS A 612 -27.35 22.81 24.09
N PHE A 613 -27.19 21.65 23.48
CA PHE A 613 -28.14 21.06 22.56
C PHE A 613 -28.55 19.65 23.02
N GLU A 614 -29.85 19.35 22.90
CA GLU A 614 -30.45 18.06 23.28
C GLU A 614 -31.12 17.44 22.06
N GLY A 615 -30.67 16.26 21.63
CA GLY A 615 -31.30 15.45 20.58
C GLY A 615 -31.99 14.23 21.16
N ILE A 616 -33.30 14.10 20.95
CA ILE A 616 -34.10 12.96 21.44
C ILE A 616 -34.28 11.94 20.31
N PHE A 617 -33.94 10.68 20.55
CA PHE A 617 -34.02 9.60 19.57
C PHE A 617 -35.13 8.60 19.91
N ASP A 618 -35.13 8.08 21.14
CA ASP A 618 -36.04 7.05 21.68
C ASP A 618 -36.32 5.87 20.71
N LYS A 619 -35.32 5.46 19.92
CA LYS A 619 -35.46 4.44 18.87
C LYS A 619 -34.17 3.67 18.61
N TRP A 620 -34.32 2.55 17.91
CA TRP A 620 -33.20 1.76 17.41
C TRP A 620 -32.49 2.48 16.25
N ILE A 621 -31.16 2.52 16.33
CA ILE A 621 -30.29 3.20 15.38
C ILE A 621 -29.96 2.26 14.22
N LEU A 622 -30.04 2.79 13.00
CA LEU A 622 -29.71 2.10 11.75
C LEU A 622 -28.19 1.92 11.57
N HIS A 623 -27.80 0.85 10.87
CA HIS A 623 -26.40 0.52 10.59
C HIS A 623 -25.83 1.19 9.32
N TYR A 624 -26.61 2.05 8.66
CA TYR A 624 -26.22 2.71 7.42
C TYR A 624 -25.73 4.14 7.68
N ARG A 625 -24.67 4.54 6.97
CA ARG A 625 -24.06 5.87 7.08
C ARG A 625 -24.97 6.99 6.58
N ASP A 626 -25.70 6.75 5.49
CA ASP A 626 -26.61 7.72 4.87
C ASP A 626 -27.87 7.01 4.31
N PRO A 627 -29.08 7.36 4.77
CA PRO A 627 -29.37 8.34 5.82
C PRO A 627 -29.00 7.81 7.22
N PRO A 628 -28.37 8.62 8.09
CA PRO A 628 -28.22 8.27 9.50
C PRO A 628 -29.59 8.29 10.19
N THR A 629 -29.65 7.75 11.40
CA THR A 629 -30.84 7.91 12.23
C THR A 629 -30.85 9.33 12.78
N TYR A 630 -31.81 10.17 12.39
CA TYR A 630 -31.92 11.55 12.87
C TYR A 630 -32.60 11.65 14.24
N ALA A 631 -32.23 12.66 15.04
CA ALA A 631 -32.97 13.02 16.23
C ALA A 631 -34.42 13.41 15.88
N THR A 632 -35.37 12.86 16.61
CA THR A 632 -36.81 13.13 16.44
C THR A 632 -37.19 14.52 16.92
N LYS A 633 -36.51 15.00 17.97
CA LYS A 633 -36.62 16.36 18.49
C LYS A 633 -35.23 16.86 18.79
N PHE A 634 -34.99 18.12 18.48
CA PHE A 634 -33.74 18.80 18.78
C PHE A 634 -34.05 20.11 19.50
N HIS A 635 -33.46 20.32 20.66
CA HIS A 635 -33.69 21.50 21.48
C HIS A 635 -32.37 22.20 21.75
N ARG A 636 -32.37 23.54 21.79
CA ARG A 636 -31.30 24.29 22.41
C ARG A 636 -31.75 24.71 23.80
N LEU A 637 -30.96 24.33 24.77
CA LEU A 637 -31.20 24.60 26.18
C LEU A 637 -30.20 25.64 26.66
N ARG A 638 -30.51 26.32 27.77
CA ARG A 638 -29.47 27.08 28.48
C ARG A 638 -28.51 26.09 29.10
N TYR A 639 -27.22 26.40 29.09
CA TYR A 639 -26.19 25.53 29.67
C TYR A 639 -26.52 25.08 31.10
N ALA A 640 -27.05 25.99 31.93
CA ALA A 640 -27.49 25.68 33.29
C ALA A 640 -28.59 24.60 33.37
N ASP A 641 -29.51 24.57 32.40
CA ASP A 641 -30.62 23.61 32.33
C ASP A 641 -30.13 22.21 31.90
N CYS A 642 -28.96 22.09 31.27
CA CYS A 642 -28.36 20.80 30.94
C CYS A 642 -27.55 20.19 32.08
N VAL A 643 -26.86 21.05 32.83
CA VAL A 643 -26.10 20.64 34.02
C VAL A 643 -27.04 20.34 35.19
N ARG A 644 -28.19 21.01 35.27
CA ARG A 644 -29.28 20.72 36.22
C ARG A 644 -30.63 20.72 35.50
N PRO A 645 -31.10 19.57 35.01
CA PRO A 645 -32.39 19.50 34.31
C PRO A 645 -33.52 19.98 35.23
N GLY A 646 -34.20 21.03 34.78
CA GLY A 646 -35.45 21.50 35.38
C GLY A 646 -36.59 20.49 35.21
N PRO A 647 -37.77 20.74 35.81
CA PRO A 647 -38.93 19.87 35.65
C PRO A 647 -39.28 19.66 34.15
N SER A 648 -39.83 18.49 33.81
CA SER A 648 -40.14 18.07 32.43
C SER A 648 -41.06 19.02 31.66
N SER A 649 -41.75 19.94 32.36
CA SER A 649 -42.60 20.98 31.79
C SER A 649 -41.90 22.31 31.48
N ALA A 650 -40.56 22.39 31.62
CA ALA A 650 -39.81 23.61 31.33
C ALA A 650 -39.88 23.99 29.84
N GLU A 651 -39.99 25.29 29.55
CA GLU A 651 -40.09 25.82 28.18
C GLU A 651 -38.73 25.67 27.47
N ARG A 652 -38.62 24.72 26.54
CA ARG A 652 -37.41 24.43 25.76
C ARG A 652 -37.52 25.10 24.38
N ARG A 653 -36.45 25.78 23.93
CA ARG A 653 -36.42 26.32 22.55
C ARG A 653 -36.24 25.16 21.59
N SER A 654 -37.30 24.86 20.83
CA SER A 654 -37.26 23.84 19.79
C SER A 654 -36.52 24.33 18.57
N TYR A 655 -35.53 23.55 18.16
CA TYR A 655 -34.87 23.68 16.87
C TYR A 655 -35.37 22.53 16.01
N LEU A 656 -36.12 22.83 14.97
CA LEU A 656 -36.57 21.84 14.01
C LEU A 656 -35.83 22.09 12.70
N ARG A 657 -35.11 21.04 12.20
CA ARG A 657 -35.13 20.55 10.78
C ARG A 657 -34.28 19.29 10.51
N TYR A 658 -34.92 18.12 10.36
CA TYR A 658 -34.66 17.21 9.23
C TYR A 658 -36.04 16.85 8.70
N ASP A 659 -36.69 17.89 8.19
CA ASP A 659 -37.26 18.06 6.85
C ASP A 659 -38.04 19.40 6.78
N ASP A 660 -38.62 20.02 7.81
CA ASP A 660 -38.96 19.59 9.17
C ASP A 660 -39.83 18.29 9.16
N ILE A 661 -39.18 17.14 9.40
CA ILE A 661 -39.59 15.72 9.66
C ILE A 661 -40.30 14.89 8.54
N VAL A 662 -40.70 15.56 7.45
CA VAL A 662 -40.89 15.28 5.99
C VAL A 662 -42.15 16.06 5.61
N ARG A 663 -42.38 17.25 6.20
CA ARG A 663 -43.65 18.02 6.32
C ARG A 663 -44.90 17.27 6.82
N ASN A 664 -45.10 16.00 6.48
CA ASN A 664 -46.33 15.20 6.59
C ASN A 664 -45.96 13.76 6.20
N SER A 665 -45.84 12.80 7.11
CA SER A 665 -45.59 11.39 6.75
C SER A 665 -46.82 10.64 6.16
N GLY A 666 -47.83 11.35 5.61
CA GLY A 666 -48.95 10.77 4.85
C GLY A 666 -50.16 11.71 4.70
N GLY A 667 -50.39 12.24 3.49
CA GLY A 667 -51.51 13.13 3.19
C GLY A 667 -52.07 12.95 1.77
N THR A 668 -52.52 11.75 1.43
CA THR A 668 -53.56 11.54 0.39
C THR A 668 -54.91 11.38 1.08
N ALA A 669 -55.68 12.45 1.14
CA ALA A 669 -57.13 12.44 1.02
C ALA A 669 -57.65 13.88 0.88
N ALA A 670 -58.57 14.05 -0.06
CA ALA A 670 -59.40 15.23 -0.35
C ALA A 670 -58.72 16.39 -1.09
N ASP A 671 -58.67 16.20 -2.40
CA ASP A 671 -59.02 17.21 -3.40
C ASP A 671 -60.41 17.76 -3.03
N ASP A 672 -60.49 19.03 -2.63
CA ASP A 672 -61.74 19.78 -2.72
C ASP A 672 -61.42 21.15 -3.30
N LYS A 673 -61.70 21.24 -4.60
CA LYS A 673 -61.84 22.49 -5.32
C LYS A 673 -62.83 23.37 -4.56
N ASN A 674 -62.46 24.61 -4.33
CA ASN A 674 -63.40 25.70 -4.55
C ASN A 674 -62.72 26.76 -5.39
N ASP A 675 -63.25 26.87 -6.60
CA ASP A 675 -63.14 27.98 -7.51
C ASP A 675 -63.60 29.30 -6.84
N ASP A 676 -63.18 30.40 -7.47
CA ASP A 676 -63.81 31.72 -7.49
C ASP A 676 -63.69 32.62 -6.24
N ASP A 677 -62.79 33.61 -6.29
CA ASP A 677 -63.18 35.00 -6.63
C ASP A 677 -62.06 36.03 -6.29
N GLU A 678 -61.87 36.96 -7.24
CA GLU A 678 -61.08 38.21 -7.30
C GLU A 678 -59.54 38.18 -7.45
#